data_AF-E0PEP4-F1
#
_entry.id   AF-E0PEP4-F1
#
_cell.length_a   1.000
_cell.length_b   1.000
_cell.length_c   1.000
_cell.angle_alpha   90.00
_cell.angle_beta   90.00
_cell.angle_gamma   90.00
#
_symmetry.space_group_name_H-M   'P 1'
#
loop_
_entity.id
_entity.type
_entity.pdbx_description
1 polymer ?
#
loop_
_entity_poly.entity_id
_entity_poly.type
_entity_poly.pdbx_seq_one_letter_code
_entity_poly.pdbx_strand_id
1 'polypeptide(L)'
;MKFFSKENKILLKEMVKTDFKLRYQGSLIGHLWSILKPLMLFTIMYLVFVQFLRFDDGTPHYAISLLIGMVTWNFFSEATNMGMMSIVSRGDLLRKLNFSKEIIVISSVVGAAINYGINLIVVFVFALVNGVTVSFGWLTIFPLFIELFLFSAGIAFVLATLFVKYRDIGPIWEVVMQAGMYATPIIYSLTFILQRGQVTVAKLMMLNPLAQIIQDMRHFIIFSGSMRGWDLIGHKFIAIIPYVLPLFVFGIGYYIFHKNAKKIRGDFIMSDKKIAVKVDHVSKYFKLPTEATQSLRTNLVNYFKGIKGYREQHVLKDIDFEVEEGDFFGIVGRNGSGKSTLLKIISQIYVPEQGKVTVNGKMVSFIELGVGFNPELTGRENVYMNGAMLGFTTEEVDAMYDDIVEFAELEDFMNQKLKNYSSGMQVRLAFSVAIKAQGDVLILDEVLAVGDEAFQRKCNDYFLERKTSGKTTILVTHDMGAVKKYCNKAILIEDGYIKAQGEPDEVANQYSYDNANTEKNDDGKTVEKLVVDNLEVNLLSSGQTTPDKPIEFSISYNVLEDLETYVAFSLTDIDRNIWIYNDNSMEYLSSGKGYKHATYSCLLNNVNNLKLKLEVSIRDKNGKMLAFANSSNTNVILVSRNDLALDDKSGRDSATGLIQRNGTWKFK
;
A
#
# COMPACT_ATOMS: atom_id res chain seq x y z
N MET A 1 -6.97 -22.22 0.19
CA MET A 1 -5.99 -21.75 1.21
C MET A 1 -4.76 -21.22 0.48
N LYS A 2 -4.50 -19.90 0.47
CA LYS A 2 -3.23 -19.34 -0.05
C LYS A 2 -2.18 -19.11 1.04
N PHE A 3 -2.48 -19.41 2.32
CA PHE A 3 -1.59 -19.17 3.46
C PHE A 3 -0.18 -19.78 3.30
N PHE A 4 -0.08 -20.94 2.65
CA PHE A 4 1.19 -21.63 2.38
C PHE A 4 1.77 -21.37 0.98
N SER A 5 1.31 -20.34 0.26
CA SER A 5 1.89 -19.99 -1.03
C SER A 5 3.37 -19.61 -0.87
N LYS A 6 4.16 -19.76 -1.95
CA LYS A 6 5.60 -19.51 -1.93
C LYS A 6 5.90 -18.07 -1.47
N GLU A 7 5.11 -17.11 -1.94
CA GLU A 7 5.23 -15.69 -1.61
C GLU A 7 4.97 -15.43 -0.12
N ASN A 8 3.91 -16.04 0.43
CA ASN A 8 3.53 -15.88 1.83
C ASN A 8 4.58 -16.47 2.79
N LYS A 9 5.25 -17.55 2.41
CA LYS A 9 6.38 -18.11 3.19
C LYS A 9 7.59 -17.19 3.21
N ILE A 10 7.88 -16.55 2.08
CA ILE A 10 9.01 -15.61 1.96
C ILE A 10 8.72 -14.35 2.78
N LEU A 11 7.51 -13.81 2.68
CA LEU A 11 7.08 -12.68 3.51
C LEU A 11 7.18 -13.02 5.01
N LEU A 12 6.68 -14.19 5.42
CA LEU A 12 6.79 -14.65 6.81
C LEU A 12 8.26 -14.69 7.27
N LYS A 13 9.15 -15.24 6.45
CA LYS A 13 10.59 -15.33 6.75
C LYS A 13 11.21 -13.94 6.94
N GLU A 14 10.98 -13.03 6.00
CA GLU A 14 11.55 -11.68 6.08
C GLU A 14 10.97 -10.87 7.26
N MET A 15 9.68 -11.02 7.56
CA MET A 15 9.07 -10.41 8.74
C MET A 15 9.67 -10.93 10.05
N VAL A 16 9.81 -12.26 10.18
CA VAL A 16 10.40 -12.88 11.38
C VAL A 16 11.85 -12.44 11.57
N LYS A 17 12.64 -12.45 10.49
CA LYS A 17 14.04 -11.99 10.50
C LYS A 17 14.14 -10.53 10.94
N THR A 18 13.28 -9.68 10.39
CA THR A 18 13.20 -8.25 10.73
C THR A 18 12.86 -8.07 12.21
N ASP A 19 11.81 -8.71 12.72
CA ASP A 19 11.37 -8.58 14.12
C ASP A 19 12.45 -9.05 15.10
N PHE A 20 13.12 -10.16 14.78
CA PHE A 20 14.23 -10.65 15.60
C PHE A 20 15.40 -9.66 15.61
N LYS A 21 15.71 -9.04 14.47
CA LYS A 21 16.80 -8.06 14.37
C LYS A 21 16.52 -6.80 15.18
N LEU A 22 15.29 -6.28 15.09
CA LEU A 22 14.87 -5.06 15.78
C LEU A 22 14.83 -5.22 17.30
N ARG A 23 14.55 -6.43 17.81
CA ARG A 23 14.42 -6.71 19.25
C ARG A 23 15.65 -6.33 20.09
N TYR A 24 16.85 -6.45 19.51
CA TYR A 24 18.12 -6.17 20.21
C TYR A 24 18.85 -4.95 19.65
N GLN A 25 18.15 -4.14 18.87
CA GLN A 25 18.70 -2.96 18.25
C GLN A 25 19.08 -1.90 19.30
N GLY A 26 20.24 -1.27 19.12
CA GLY A 26 20.75 -0.26 20.05
C GLY A 26 21.40 -0.84 21.30
N SER A 27 21.39 -2.17 21.47
CA SER A 27 22.11 -2.85 22.54
C SER A 27 23.58 -3.05 22.19
N LEU A 28 24.49 -2.70 23.11
CA LEU A 28 25.93 -2.97 23.00
C LEU A 28 26.25 -4.45 22.77
N ILE A 29 25.48 -5.34 23.39
CA ILE A 29 25.70 -6.79 23.36
C ILE A 29 24.87 -7.46 22.25
N GLY A 30 23.92 -6.73 21.64
CA GLY A 30 23.14 -7.18 20.49
C GLY A 30 22.39 -8.49 20.73
N HIS A 31 22.41 -9.39 19.74
CA HIS A 31 21.69 -10.66 19.77
C HIS A 31 22.10 -11.59 20.91
N LEU A 32 23.29 -11.42 21.47
CA LEU A 32 23.77 -12.25 22.59
C LEU A 32 22.89 -12.10 23.85
N TRP A 33 22.13 -10.99 23.96
CA TRP A 33 21.11 -10.82 25.01
C TRP A 33 20.00 -11.86 24.96
N SER A 34 19.70 -12.44 23.80
CA SER A 34 18.75 -13.55 23.69
C SER A 34 19.17 -14.76 24.51
N ILE A 35 20.47 -14.92 24.79
CA ILE A 35 21.03 -16.02 25.59
C ILE A 35 21.40 -15.53 26.99
N LEU A 36 22.02 -14.36 27.11
CA LEU A 36 22.51 -13.84 28.39
C LEU A 36 21.39 -13.53 29.38
N LYS A 37 20.30 -12.89 28.94
CA LYS A 37 19.20 -12.56 29.86
C LYS A 37 18.59 -13.83 30.49
N PRO A 38 18.23 -14.88 29.71
CA PRO A 38 17.81 -16.15 30.28
C PRO A 38 18.86 -16.76 31.19
N LEU A 39 20.12 -16.82 30.77
CA LEU A 39 21.20 -17.42 31.57
C LEU A 39 21.37 -16.71 32.92
N MET A 40 21.34 -15.38 32.93
CA MET A 40 21.38 -14.57 34.17
C MET A 40 20.15 -14.81 35.04
N LEU A 41 18.94 -14.74 34.46
CA LEU A 41 17.70 -15.00 35.18
C LEU A 41 17.72 -16.40 35.81
N PHE A 42 18.22 -17.39 35.08
CA PHE A 42 18.29 -18.77 35.52
C PHE A 42 19.34 -18.97 36.60
N THR A 43 20.48 -18.29 36.49
CA THR A 43 21.52 -18.28 37.52
C THR A 43 20.97 -17.69 38.80
N ILE A 44 20.29 -16.54 38.72
CA ILE A 44 19.62 -15.92 39.87
C ILE A 44 18.58 -16.87 40.47
N MET A 45 17.73 -17.45 39.63
CA MET A 45 16.65 -18.32 40.12
C MET A 45 17.19 -19.61 40.75
N TYR A 46 18.25 -20.19 40.20
CA TYR A 46 18.97 -21.32 40.78
C TYR A 46 19.56 -20.95 42.15
N LEU A 47 20.28 -19.83 42.24
CA LEU A 47 20.85 -19.37 43.51
C LEU A 47 19.76 -19.12 44.57
N VAL A 48 18.66 -18.47 44.20
CA VAL A 48 17.57 -18.14 45.13
C VAL A 48 16.85 -19.39 45.61
N PHE A 49 16.41 -20.28 44.72
CA PHE A 49 15.56 -21.40 45.12
C PHE A 49 16.34 -22.62 45.60
N VAL A 50 17.52 -22.90 45.02
CA VAL A 50 18.34 -24.06 45.39
C VAL A 50 19.29 -23.73 46.53
N GLN A 51 20.04 -22.64 46.42
CA GLN A 51 21.10 -22.36 47.38
C GLN A 51 20.62 -21.58 48.61
N PHE A 52 19.77 -20.56 48.42
CA PHE A 52 19.31 -19.67 49.49
C PHE A 52 18.07 -20.19 50.21
N LEU A 53 16.94 -20.36 49.50
CA LEU A 53 15.67 -20.81 50.08
C LEU A 53 15.65 -22.32 50.35
N ARG A 54 16.52 -23.10 49.67
CA ARG A 54 16.55 -24.58 49.72
C ARG A 54 15.14 -25.17 49.63
N PHE A 55 14.35 -24.63 48.71
CA PHE A 55 12.96 -25.01 48.58
C PHE A 55 12.90 -26.44 48.02
N ASP A 56 12.37 -27.35 48.82
CA ASP A 56 12.15 -28.75 48.47
C ASP A 56 10.68 -29.07 48.71
N ASP A 57 9.91 -29.23 47.63
CA ASP A 57 8.52 -29.66 47.65
C ASP A 57 8.36 -31.16 47.37
N GLY A 58 9.47 -31.91 47.48
CA GLY A 58 9.55 -33.33 47.17
C GLY A 58 9.71 -33.61 45.67
N THR A 59 9.92 -32.60 44.83
CA THR A 59 10.21 -32.81 43.41
C THR A 59 11.72 -32.88 43.12
N PRO A 60 12.21 -33.96 42.49
CA PRO A 60 13.58 -34.03 42.03
C PRO A 60 13.89 -32.90 41.04
N HIS A 61 15.04 -32.27 41.20
CA HIS A 61 15.50 -31.18 40.34
C HIS A 61 14.50 -30.00 40.25
N TYR A 62 13.87 -29.61 41.38
CA TYR A 62 12.86 -28.55 41.47
C TYR A 62 13.22 -27.27 40.68
N ALA A 63 14.46 -26.78 40.74
CA ALA A 63 14.84 -25.59 39.99
C ALA A 63 14.72 -25.74 38.48
N ILE A 64 15.03 -26.91 37.92
CA ILE A 64 14.88 -27.22 36.49
C ILE A 64 13.38 -27.29 36.16
N SER A 65 12.58 -27.84 37.07
CA SER A 65 11.11 -27.92 36.98
C SER A 65 10.43 -26.55 37.01
N LEU A 66 10.98 -25.61 37.76
CA LEU A 66 10.57 -24.21 37.78
C LEU A 66 10.97 -23.50 36.47
N LEU A 67 12.21 -23.72 36.00
CA LEU A 67 12.74 -23.13 34.78
C LEU A 67 11.93 -23.52 33.55
N ILE A 68 11.66 -24.81 33.37
CA ILE A 68 10.90 -25.31 32.23
C ILE A 68 9.47 -24.75 32.21
N GLY A 69 8.85 -24.60 33.39
CA GLY A 69 7.55 -23.98 33.55
C GLY A 69 7.56 -22.49 33.22
N MET A 70 8.54 -21.74 33.72
CA MET A 70 8.67 -20.31 33.43
C MET A 70 8.93 -20.04 31.95
N VAL A 71 9.81 -20.81 31.30
CA VAL A 71 10.12 -20.65 29.88
C VAL A 71 8.90 -20.93 29.00
N THR A 72 8.13 -21.97 29.34
CA THR A 72 6.88 -22.32 28.66
C THR A 72 5.81 -21.27 28.83
N TRP A 73 5.63 -20.76 30.06
CA TRP A 73 4.72 -19.66 30.35
C TRP A 73 5.12 -18.36 29.62
N ASN A 74 6.40 -18.03 29.62
CA ASN A 74 6.92 -16.84 28.95
C ASN A 74 6.70 -16.89 27.44
N PHE A 75 6.87 -18.06 26.79
CA PHE A 75 6.52 -18.20 25.39
C PHE A 75 5.04 -17.89 25.14
N PHE A 76 4.13 -18.49 25.91
CA PHE A 76 2.69 -18.28 25.76
C PHE A 76 2.32 -16.80 25.96
N SER A 77 2.85 -16.17 27.01
CA SER A 77 2.63 -14.75 27.30
C SER A 77 3.19 -13.86 26.19
N GLU A 78 4.42 -14.10 25.73
CA GLU A 78 5.06 -13.32 24.67
C GLU A 78 4.32 -13.47 23.33
N ALA A 79 4.00 -14.70 22.94
CA ALA A 79 3.30 -15.00 21.68
C ALA A 79 1.91 -14.35 21.62
N THR A 80 1.13 -14.43 22.69
CA THR A 80 -0.22 -13.86 22.75
C THR A 80 -0.19 -12.33 22.81
N ASN A 81 0.72 -11.72 23.59
CA ASN A 81 0.89 -10.27 23.66
C ASN A 81 1.38 -9.68 22.33
N MET A 82 2.43 -10.24 21.74
CA MET A 82 2.94 -9.77 20.45
C MET A 82 1.90 -9.97 19.34
N GLY A 83 1.25 -11.14 19.32
CA GLY A 83 0.17 -11.44 18.38
C GLY A 83 -1.00 -10.46 18.49
N MET A 84 -1.45 -10.13 19.71
CA MET A 84 -2.49 -9.13 19.97
C MET A 84 -2.15 -7.75 19.39
N MET A 85 -0.92 -7.28 19.58
CA MET A 85 -0.47 -5.96 19.13
C MET A 85 -0.14 -5.90 17.63
N SER A 86 0.14 -7.06 17.01
CA SER A 86 0.78 -7.18 15.69
C SER A 86 0.05 -6.45 14.55
N ILE A 87 -1.29 -6.43 14.57
CA ILE A 87 -2.10 -5.77 13.54
C ILE A 87 -2.11 -4.25 13.72
N VAL A 88 -2.23 -3.78 14.96
CA VAL A 88 -2.32 -2.35 15.27
C VAL A 88 -0.97 -1.67 15.09
N SER A 89 0.13 -2.31 15.51
CA SER A 89 1.49 -1.78 15.35
C SER A 89 1.92 -1.66 13.89
N ARG A 90 1.30 -2.43 12.98
CA ARG A 90 1.56 -2.41 11.54
C ARG A 90 0.41 -1.81 10.73
N GLY A 91 -0.43 -0.99 11.35
CA GLY A 91 -1.61 -0.39 10.73
C GLY A 91 -1.30 0.36 9.43
N ASP A 92 -0.15 1.04 9.35
CA ASP A 92 0.26 1.79 8.16
C ASP A 92 0.59 0.89 6.97
N LEU A 93 1.22 -0.27 7.20
CA LEU A 93 1.49 -1.26 6.15
C LEU A 93 0.18 -1.86 5.62
N LEU A 94 -0.73 -2.20 6.52
CA LEU A 94 -2.03 -2.80 6.20
C LEU A 94 -2.95 -1.88 5.38
N ARG A 95 -2.78 -0.57 5.51
CA ARG A 95 -3.54 0.44 4.75
C ARG A 95 -2.95 0.71 3.37
N LYS A 96 -1.79 0.14 3.03
CA LYS A 96 -1.00 0.52 1.86
C LYS A 96 -0.53 -0.66 1.01
N LEU A 97 -0.63 -1.89 1.53
CA LEU A 97 -0.19 -3.11 0.86
C LEU A 97 -1.24 -4.23 0.99
N ASN A 98 -1.37 -5.06 -0.04
CA ASN A 98 -2.31 -6.17 -0.08
C ASN A 98 -1.60 -7.51 0.15
N PHE A 99 -1.72 -8.08 1.35
CA PHE A 99 -1.18 -9.40 1.69
C PHE A 99 -2.01 -10.08 2.79
N SER A 100 -1.74 -11.37 3.05
CA SER A 100 -2.50 -12.16 4.04
C SER A 100 -2.24 -11.64 5.46
N LYS A 101 -3.26 -11.07 6.10
CA LYS A 101 -3.16 -10.48 7.45
C LYS A 101 -2.82 -11.51 8.52
N GLU A 102 -3.15 -12.78 8.28
CA GLU A 102 -2.84 -13.92 9.15
C GLU A 102 -1.33 -14.10 9.37
N ILE A 103 -0.53 -13.77 8.33
CA ILE A 103 0.93 -13.91 8.37
C ILE A 103 1.53 -12.96 9.42
N ILE A 104 0.92 -11.80 9.63
CA ILE A 104 1.39 -10.82 10.62
C ILE A 104 1.28 -11.38 12.04
N VAL A 105 0.16 -12.00 12.38
CA VAL A 105 -0.04 -12.61 13.70
C VAL A 105 0.90 -13.80 13.87
N ILE A 106 1.00 -14.65 12.84
CA ILE A 106 1.87 -15.84 12.87
C ILE A 106 3.35 -15.45 12.91
N SER A 107 3.79 -14.39 12.23
CA SER A 107 5.19 -13.95 12.29
C SER A 107 5.58 -13.55 13.71
N SER A 108 4.69 -12.91 14.45
CA SER A 108 4.90 -12.58 15.86
C SER A 108 5.01 -13.84 16.75
N VAL A 109 4.14 -14.83 16.55
CA VAL A 109 4.18 -16.10 17.31
C VAL A 109 5.44 -16.92 16.97
N VAL A 110 5.85 -16.95 15.70
CA VAL A 110 7.10 -17.60 15.27
C VAL A 110 8.31 -16.87 15.84
N GLY A 111 8.29 -15.53 15.91
CA GLY A 111 9.32 -14.75 16.59
C GLY A 111 9.47 -15.13 18.06
N ALA A 112 8.35 -15.29 18.78
CA ALA A 112 8.36 -15.80 20.16
C ALA A 112 8.87 -17.25 20.25
N ALA A 113 8.60 -18.09 19.25
CA ALA A 113 9.06 -19.47 19.22
C ALA A 113 10.58 -19.60 19.10
N ILE A 114 11.22 -18.71 18.33
CA ILE A 114 12.68 -18.63 18.26
C ILE A 114 13.25 -18.34 19.65
N ASN A 115 12.69 -17.38 20.38
CA ASN A 115 13.10 -17.05 21.74
C ASN A 115 12.89 -18.23 22.70
N TYR A 116 11.76 -18.92 22.60
CA TYR A 116 11.48 -20.14 23.37
C TYR A 116 12.52 -21.23 23.13
N GLY A 117 12.88 -21.48 21.86
CA GLY A 117 13.92 -22.45 21.50
C GLY A 117 15.29 -22.11 22.12
N ILE A 118 15.70 -20.83 22.05
CA ILE A 118 16.94 -20.36 22.69
C ILE A 118 16.89 -20.59 24.21
N ASN A 119 15.77 -20.22 24.85
CA ASN A 119 15.58 -20.40 26.29
C ASN A 119 15.62 -21.88 26.69
N LEU A 120 14.99 -22.77 25.92
CA LEU A 120 15.01 -24.21 26.17
C LEU A 120 16.42 -24.81 26.07
N ILE A 121 17.24 -24.36 25.12
CA ILE A 121 18.65 -24.79 25.02
C ILE A 121 19.37 -24.47 26.34
N VAL A 122 19.18 -23.27 26.88
CA VAL A 122 19.77 -22.89 28.17
C VAL A 122 19.23 -23.77 29.30
N VAL A 123 17.92 -24.02 29.37
CA VAL A 123 17.33 -24.93 30.38
C VAL A 123 17.92 -26.33 30.30
N PHE A 124 18.08 -26.89 29.10
CA PHE A 124 18.65 -28.22 28.91
C PHE A 124 20.11 -28.32 29.31
N VAL A 125 20.92 -27.29 29.03
CA VAL A 125 22.31 -27.23 29.54
C VAL A 125 22.32 -27.27 31.07
N PHE A 126 21.46 -26.48 31.72
CA PHE A 126 21.35 -26.50 33.19
C PHE A 126 20.83 -27.84 33.71
N ALA A 127 19.89 -28.49 33.01
CA ALA A 127 19.39 -29.80 33.38
C ALA A 127 20.52 -30.86 33.41
N LEU A 128 21.37 -30.88 32.37
CA LEU A 128 22.52 -31.78 32.28
C LEU A 128 23.53 -31.53 33.40
N VAL A 129 23.89 -30.26 33.66
CA VAL A 129 24.83 -29.88 34.74
C VAL A 129 24.30 -30.31 36.12
N ASN A 130 22.99 -30.32 36.31
CA ASN A 130 22.34 -30.72 37.55
C ASN A 130 22.00 -32.22 37.62
N GLY A 131 22.53 -33.03 36.71
CA GLY A 131 22.40 -34.49 36.75
C GLY A 131 21.06 -35.04 36.27
N VAL A 132 20.26 -34.27 35.54
CA VAL A 132 19.05 -34.79 34.88
C VAL A 132 19.48 -35.77 33.78
N THR A 133 19.06 -37.02 33.89
CA THR A 133 19.40 -38.06 32.92
C THR A 133 18.71 -37.82 31.58
N VAL A 134 19.45 -37.89 30.48
CA VAL A 134 18.89 -37.80 29.14
C VAL A 134 18.15 -39.10 28.84
N SER A 135 16.88 -38.98 28.47
CA SER A 135 16.03 -40.11 28.10
C SER A 135 15.33 -39.83 26.77
N PHE A 136 14.75 -40.87 26.16
CA PHE A 136 13.90 -40.71 24.97
C PHE A 136 12.69 -39.77 25.23
N GLY A 137 12.31 -39.58 26.50
CA GLY A 137 11.27 -38.65 26.92
C GLY A 137 11.55 -37.20 26.53
N TRP A 138 12.82 -36.82 26.30
CA TRP A 138 13.16 -35.48 25.83
C TRP A 138 12.58 -35.16 24.45
N LEU A 139 12.32 -36.16 23.61
CA LEU A 139 11.70 -35.96 22.30
C LEU A 139 10.22 -35.54 22.40
N THR A 140 9.59 -35.67 23.57
CA THR A 140 8.22 -35.16 23.79
C THR A 140 8.13 -33.64 23.70
N ILE A 141 9.27 -32.94 23.74
CA ILE A 141 9.34 -31.49 23.53
C ILE A 141 8.73 -31.06 22.19
N PHE A 142 8.91 -31.84 21.12
CA PHE A 142 8.41 -31.49 19.79
C PHE A 142 6.88 -31.51 19.70
N PRO A 143 6.18 -32.60 20.05
CA PRO A 143 4.71 -32.61 20.04
C PRO A 143 4.12 -31.62 21.06
N LEU A 144 4.70 -31.48 22.25
CA LEU A 144 4.24 -30.50 23.25
C LEU A 144 4.44 -29.05 22.78
N PHE A 145 5.51 -28.77 22.05
CA PHE A 145 5.72 -27.46 21.44
C PHE A 145 4.70 -27.17 20.34
N ILE A 146 4.34 -28.14 19.50
CA ILE A 146 3.29 -27.98 18.48
C ILE A 146 1.97 -27.63 19.15
N GLU A 147 1.62 -28.34 20.23
CA GLU A 147 0.42 -28.07 21.02
C GLU A 147 0.42 -26.65 21.60
N LEU A 148 1.52 -26.26 22.26
CA LEU A 148 1.72 -24.93 22.83
C LEU A 148 1.65 -23.82 21.77
N PHE A 149 2.25 -24.05 20.61
CA PHE A 149 2.25 -23.12 19.49
C PHE A 149 0.83 -22.90 18.95
N LEU A 150 0.08 -23.98 18.73
CA LEU A 150 -1.29 -23.91 18.23
C LEU A 150 -2.22 -23.19 19.23
N PHE A 151 -2.11 -23.51 20.51
CA PHE A 151 -2.87 -22.83 21.56
C PHE A 151 -2.56 -21.33 21.60
N SER A 152 -1.27 -20.98 21.60
CA SER A 152 -0.80 -19.58 21.64
C SER A 152 -1.24 -18.81 20.40
N ALA A 153 -1.12 -19.41 19.20
CA ALA A 153 -1.54 -18.79 17.94
C ALA A 153 -3.06 -18.61 17.87
N GLY A 154 -3.84 -19.58 18.34
CA GLY A 154 -5.29 -19.49 18.40
C GLY A 154 -5.76 -18.32 19.26
N ILE A 155 -5.21 -18.19 20.47
CA ILE A 155 -5.49 -17.07 21.36
C ILE A 155 -5.01 -15.74 20.75
N ALA A 156 -3.81 -15.70 20.18
CA ALA A 156 -3.27 -14.53 19.50
C ALA A 156 -4.20 -14.02 18.38
N PHE A 157 -4.78 -14.91 17.57
CA PHE A 157 -5.76 -14.54 16.55
C PHE A 157 -7.03 -13.91 17.12
N VAL A 158 -7.56 -14.47 18.21
CA VAL A 158 -8.74 -13.91 18.89
C VAL A 158 -8.41 -12.52 19.45
N LEU A 159 -7.31 -12.39 20.17
CA LEU A 159 -6.89 -11.14 20.80
C LEU A 159 -6.58 -10.06 19.76
N ALA A 160 -5.89 -10.40 18.67
CA ALA A 160 -5.63 -9.46 17.58
C ALA A 160 -6.93 -8.90 17.01
N THR A 161 -7.95 -9.76 16.85
CA THR A 161 -9.28 -9.34 16.37
C THR A 161 -9.98 -8.41 17.38
N LEU A 162 -9.93 -8.76 18.67
CA LEU A 162 -10.57 -7.98 19.73
C LEU A 162 -9.87 -6.64 19.96
N PHE A 163 -8.53 -6.62 19.96
CA PHE A 163 -7.72 -5.44 20.25
C PHE A 163 -7.84 -4.36 19.16
N VAL A 164 -8.06 -4.77 17.90
CA VAL A 164 -8.41 -3.84 16.82
C VAL A 164 -9.72 -3.09 17.11
N LYS A 165 -10.67 -3.74 17.78
CA LYS A 165 -11.98 -3.15 18.12
C LYS A 165 -11.99 -2.45 19.47
N TYR A 166 -11.25 -2.96 20.45
CA TYR A 166 -11.26 -2.53 21.85
C TYR A 166 -9.82 -2.53 22.39
N ARG A 167 -9.24 -1.34 22.59
CA ARG A 167 -7.86 -1.22 23.10
C ARG A 167 -7.70 -1.61 24.57
N ASP A 168 -8.78 -1.60 25.35
CA ASP A 168 -8.78 -2.02 26.76
C ASP A 168 -8.43 -3.51 26.93
N ILE A 169 -8.52 -4.31 25.85
CA ILE A 169 -8.09 -5.71 25.85
C ILE A 169 -6.62 -5.84 26.24
N GLY A 170 -5.77 -4.85 25.97
CA GLY A 170 -4.35 -4.88 26.36
C GLY A 170 -4.15 -5.00 27.86
N PRO A 171 -4.55 -3.98 28.66
CA PRO A 171 -4.47 -4.05 30.12
C PRO A 171 -5.24 -5.23 30.73
N ILE A 172 -6.41 -5.58 30.16
CA ILE A 172 -7.17 -6.76 30.62
C ILE A 172 -6.34 -8.03 30.44
N TRP A 173 -5.70 -8.20 29.28
CA TRP A 173 -4.89 -9.36 28.98
C TRP A 173 -3.66 -9.47 29.88
N GLU A 174 -3.03 -8.34 30.24
CA GLU A 174 -1.93 -8.34 31.22
C GLU A 174 -2.36 -8.91 32.58
N VAL A 175 -3.54 -8.52 33.09
CA VAL A 175 -4.09 -9.06 34.34
C VAL A 175 -4.42 -10.54 34.20
N VAL A 176 -5.01 -10.95 33.06
CA VAL A 176 -5.31 -12.37 32.78
C VAL A 176 -4.05 -13.21 32.75
N MET A 177 -2.95 -12.71 32.16
CA MET A 177 -1.65 -13.37 32.19
C MET A 177 -1.12 -13.48 33.62
N GLN A 178 -1.16 -12.41 34.40
CA GLN A 178 -0.69 -12.48 35.79
C GLN A 178 -1.50 -13.50 36.62
N ALA A 179 -2.83 -13.52 36.50
CA ALA A 179 -3.67 -14.50 37.17
C ALA A 179 -3.41 -15.93 36.67
N GLY A 180 -3.28 -16.11 35.35
CA GLY A 180 -3.01 -17.41 34.72
C GLY A 180 -1.68 -18.02 35.13
N MET A 181 -0.65 -17.19 35.39
CA MET A 181 0.65 -17.64 35.89
C MET A 181 0.51 -18.32 37.26
N TYR A 182 -0.30 -17.76 38.15
CA TYR A 182 -0.55 -18.35 39.47
C TYR A 182 -1.54 -19.51 39.44
N ALA A 183 -2.45 -19.54 38.46
CA ALA A 183 -3.39 -20.64 38.25
C ALA A 183 -2.78 -21.86 37.54
N THR A 184 -1.55 -21.72 37.03
CA THR A 184 -0.78 -22.80 36.40
C THR A 184 0.29 -23.25 37.40
N PRO A 185 0.56 -24.56 37.57
CA PRO A 185 1.54 -25.05 38.55
C PRO A 185 2.97 -24.83 38.06
N ILE A 186 3.38 -23.56 37.89
CA ILE A 186 4.73 -23.16 37.47
C ILE A 186 5.63 -23.09 38.70
N ILE A 187 5.24 -22.26 39.67
CA ILE A 187 6.03 -21.97 40.87
C ILE A 187 5.90 -23.09 41.90
N TYR A 188 4.82 -23.86 41.85
CA TYR A 188 4.57 -24.95 42.78
C TYR A 188 4.28 -26.23 41.99
N SER A 189 4.59 -27.38 42.58
CA SER A 189 4.26 -28.68 41.98
C SER A 189 2.81 -29.08 42.21
N LEU A 190 2.31 -29.97 41.35
CA LEU A 190 1.02 -30.62 41.55
C LEU A 190 1.01 -31.45 42.84
N THR A 191 2.15 -32.05 43.19
CA THR A 191 2.36 -32.83 44.43
C THR A 191 2.08 -31.98 45.67
N PHE A 192 2.58 -30.74 45.70
CA PHE A 192 2.35 -29.81 46.81
C PHE A 192 0.86 -29.54 47.06
N ILE A 193 0.04 -29.41 46.00
CA ILE A 193 -1.41 -29.19 46.12
C ILE A 193 -2.11 -30.46 46.63
N LEU A 194 -1.70 -31.62 46.11
CA LEU A 194 -2.27 -32.91 46.50
C LEU A 194 -1.99 -33.23 47.98
N GLN A 195 -0.78 -32.93 48.45
CA GLN A 195 -0.41 -33.08 49.87
C GLN A 195 -1.25 -32.19 50.80
N ARG A 196 -1.74 -31.05 50.31
CA ARG A 196 -2.69 -30.17 51.04
C ARG A 196 -4.15 -30.65 50.97
N GLY A 197 -4.42 -31.83 50.40
CA GLY A 197 -5.75 -32.41 50.29
C GLY A 197 -6.64 -31.77 49.21
N GLN A 198 -6.11 -30.85 48.39
CA GLN A 198 -6.89 -30.09 47.41
C GLN A 198 -6.97 -30.81 46.05
N VAL A 199 -7.46 -32.06 46.06
CA VAL A 199 -7.51 -32.92 44.85
C VAL A 199 -8.40 -32.33 43.74
N THR A 200 -9.53 -31.71 44.11
CA THR A 200 -10.43 -31.08 43.13
C THR A 200 -9.78 -29.91 42.40
N VAL A 201 -9.00 -29.09 43.12
CA VAL A 201 -8.26 -27.96 42.55
C VAL A 201 -7.21 -28.48 41.58
N ALA A 202 -6.44 -29.50 41.99
CA ALA A 202 -5.46 -30.15 41.13
C ALA A 202 -6.09 -30.70 39.83
N LYS A 203 -7.26 -31.35 39.91
CA LYS A 203 -7.99 -31.85 38.74
C LYS A 203 -8.44 -30.73 37.80
N LEU A 204 -8.97 -29.64 38.35
CA LEU A 204 -9.41 -28.47 37.57
C LEU A 204 -8.23 -27.81 36.86
N MET A 205 -7.10 -27.66 37.55
CA MET A 205 -5.87 -27.10 36.97
C MET A 205 -5.38 -27.93 35.79
N MET A 206 -5.46 -29.26 35.86
CA MET A 206 -5.02 -30.14 34.77
C MET A 206 -5.94 -30.12 33.54
N LEU A 207 -7.07 -29.39 33.57
CA LEU A 207 -7.86 -29.09 32.37
C LEU A 207 -7.32 -27.89 31.58
N ASN A 208 -6.42 -27.09 32.17
CA ASN A 208 -5.70 -26.02 31.48
C ASN A 208 -4.58 -26.64 30.62
N PRO A 209 -4.58 -26.44 29.29
CA PRO A 209 -3.53 -26.97 28.41
C PRO A 209 -2.11 -26.55 28.83
N LEU A 210 -1.93 -25.33 29.32
CA LEU A 210 -0.61 -24.89 29.79
C LEU A 210 -0.13 -25.66 31.02
N ALA A 211 -1.04 -25.97 31.94
CA ALA A 211 -0.72 -26.77 33.11
C ALA A 211 -0.37 -28.21 32.71
N GLN A 212 -1.12 -28.78 31.78
CA GLN A 212 -0.85 -30.12 31.25
C GLN A 212 0.49 -30.17 30.50
N ILE A 213 0.77 -29.23 29.58
CA ILE A 213 2.03 -29.18 28.84
C ILE A 213 3.22 -29.09 29.80
N ILE A 214 3.19 -28.18 30.78
CA ILE A 214 4.27 -28.01 31.76
C ILE A 214 4.45 -29.28 32.59
N GLN A 215 3.37 -29.91 33.01
CA GLN A 215 3.44 -31.11 33.84
C GLN A 215 3.96 -32.33 33.06
N ASP A 216 3.60 -32.46 31.78
CA ASP A 216 4.12 -33.51 30.91
C ASP A 216 5.60 -33.28 30.61
N MET A 217 6.03 -32.03 30.38
CA MET A 217 7.45 -31.71 30.28
C MET A 217 8.21 -32.13 31.55
N ARG A 218 7.66 -31.88 32.74
CA ARG A 218 8.27 -32.32 34.01
C ARG A 218 8.37 -33.83 34.10
N HIS A 219 7.33 -34.55 33.72
CA HIS A 219 7.30 -36.01 33.75
C HIS A 219 8.32 -36.63 32.78
N PHE A 220 8.31 -36.21 31.51
CA PHE A 220 9.12 -36.86 30.47
C PHE A 220 10.58 -36.37 30.42
N ILE A 221 10.85 -35.13 30.81
CA ILE A 221 12.19 -34.51 30.68
C ILE A 221 12.96 -34.58 31.99
N ILE A 222 12.30 -34.34 33.13
CA ILE A 222 12.97 -34.16 34.43
C ILE A 222 12.89 -35.43 35.27
N PHE A 223 11.67 -35.87 35.59
CA PHE A 223 11.46 -37.00 36.49
C PHE A 223 10.15 -37.72 36.21
N SER A 224 10.24 -38.98 35.81
CA SER A 224 9.10 -39.85 35.45
C SER A 224 8.16 -40.18 36.61
N GLY A 225 8.53 -39.92 37.86
CA GLY A 225 7.60 -40.03 38.99
C GLY A 225 6.68 -38.80 39.14
N SER A 226 6.84 -37.75 38.32
CA SER A 226 5.95 -36.59 38.34
C SER A 226 4.56 -36.98 37.83
N MET A 227 3.51 -36.74 38.61
CA MET A 227 2.16 -37.19 38.27
C MET A 227 1.61 -36.42 37.05
N ARG A 228 1.04 -37.12 36.05
CA ARG A 228 0.46 -36.47 34.85
C ARG A 228 -1.04 -36.21 35.03
N GLY A 229 -1.61 -35.46 34.10
CA GLY A 229 -3.06 -35.20 34.06
C GLY A 229 -3.86 -36.49 33.90
N TRP A 230 -3.35 -37.43 33.10
CA TRP A 230 -3.93 -38.76 32.91
C TRP A 230 -3.95 -39.60 34.18
N ASP A 231 -2.95 -39.45 35.04
CA ASP A 231 -2.83 -40.22 36.28
C ASP A 231 -3.78 -39.65 37.36
N LEU A 232 -4.08 -38.33 37.30
CA LEU A 232 -4.98 -37.64 38.23
C LEU A 232 -6.46 -37.73 37.84
N ILE A 233 -6.75 -37.60 36.54
CA ILE A 233 -8.11 -37.57 35.99
C ILE A 233 -8.44 -39.00 35.52
N GLY A 234 -8.98 -39.82 36.42
CA GLY A 234 -9.31 -41.23 36.15
C GLY A 234 -10.33 -41.46 35.01
N HIS A 235 -10.96 -40.41 34.48
CA HIS A 235 -11.90 -40.51 33.35
C HIS A 235 -11.24 -40.10 32.03
N LYS A 236 -11.02 -41.07 31.13
CA LYS A 236 -10.25 -40.89 29.88
C LYS A 236 -10.78 -39.76 28.99
N PHE A 237 -12.09 -39.57 28.90
CA PHE A 237 -12.70 -38.49 28.10
C PHE A 237 -12.46 -37.10 28.68
N ILE A 238 -12.24 -36.96 29.99
CA ILE A 238 -11.96 -35.67 30.62
C ILE A 238 -10.46 -35.38 30.52
N ALA A 239 -9.63 -36.40 30.70
CA ALA A 239 -8.17 -36.28 30.62
C ALA A 239 -7.67 -35.88 29.20
N ILE A 240 -8.44 -36.16 28.14
CA ILE A 240 -8.07 -35.77 26.77
C ILE A 240 -8.38 -34.30 26.44
N ILE A 241 -9.26 -33.64 27.20
CA ILE A 241 -9.69 -32.25 26.97
C ILE A 241 -8.51 -31.28 26.81
N PRO A 242 -7.51 -31.23 27.73
CA PRO A 242 -6.39 -30.30 27.60
C PRO A 242 -5.59 -30.48 26.30
N TYR A 243 -5.51 -31.69 25.75
CA TYR A 243 -4.78 -31.98 24.50
C TYR A 243 -5.55 -31.58 23.24
N VAL A 244 -6.88 -31.67 23.26
CA VAL A 244 -7.74 -31.34 22.12
C VAL A 244 -8.06 -29.84 22.08
N LEU A 245 -8.13 -29.19 23.25
CA LEU A 245 -8.48 -27.79 23.38
C LEU A 245 -7.57 -26.85 22.56
N PRO A 246 -6.23 -27.02 22.50
CA PRO A 246 -5.33 -26.28 21.62
C PRO A 246 -5.73 -26.28 20.15
N LEU A 247 -6.08 -27.45 19.60
CA LEU A 247 -6.53 -27.58 18.21
C LEU A 247 -7.85 -26.84 17.98
N PHE A 248 -8.78 -26.97 18.92
CA PHE A 248 -10.08 -26.32 18.86
C PHE A 248 -9.95 -24.79 18.95
N VAL A 249 -9.15 -24.28 19.90
CA VAL A 249 -8.86 -22.85 20.09
C VAL A 249 -8.15 -22.27 18.88
N PHE A 250 -7.20 -23.01 18.28
CA PHE A 250 -6.58 -22.61 17.03
C PHE A 250 -7.58 -22.52 15.88
N GLY A 251 -8.41 -23.55 15.68
CA GLY A 251 -9.41 -23.59 14.62
C GLY A 251 -10.43 -22.44 14.74
N ILE A 252 -10.95 -22.20 15.95
CA ILE A 252 -11.88 -21.10 16.22
C ILE A 252 -11.19 -19.75 16.08
N GLY A 253 -10.01 -19.57 16.68
CA GLY A 253 -9.27 -18.30 16.61
C GLY A 253 -8.95 -17.93 15.18
N TYR A 254 -8.43 -18.88 14.40
CA TYR A 254 -8.19 -18.71 12.98
C TYR A 254 -9.49 -18.38 12.23
N TYR A 255 -10.58 -19.11 12.48
CA TYR A 255 -11.86 -18.84 11.82
C TYR A 255 -12.41 -17.43 12.13
N ILE A 256 -12.39 -17.02 13.39
CA ILE A 256 -12.82 -15.69 13.83
C ILE A 256 -11.96 -14.61 13.15
N PHE A 257 -10.64 -14.76 13.21
CA PHE A 257 -9.73 -13.81 12.60
C PHE A 257 -9.92 -13.76 11.09
N HIS A 258 -9.97 -14.91 10.43
CA HIS A 258 -10.16 -15.00 8.98
C HIS A 258 -11.48 -14.40 8.54
N LYS A 259 -12.60 -14.66 9.25
CA LYS A 259 -13.92 -14.09 8.95
C LYS A 259 -13.92 -12.56 9.08
N ASN A 260 -13.30 -12.03 10.13
CA ASN A 260 -13.20 -10.58 10.33
C ASN A 260 -12.18 -9.93 9.38
N ALA A 261 -11.15 -10.66 8.96
CA ALA A 261 -10.22 -10.26 7.92
C ALA A 261 -10.84 -10.31 6.51
N LYS A 262 -11.86 -11.16 6.30
CA LYS A 262 -12.56 -11.44 5.02
C LYS A 262 -13.63 -10.43 4.60
N LYS A 263 -13.69 -9.25 5.20
CA LYS A 263 -14.45 -8.13 4.59
C LYS A 263 -13.78 -7.54 3.34
N ILE A 264 -12.82 -8.29 2.75
CA ILE A 264 -11.97 -7.96 1.61
C ILE A 264 -11.70 -9.26 0.85
N ARG A 265 -12.43 -9.47 -0.25
CA ARG A 265 -12.00 -10.31 -1.37
C ARG A 265 -12.97 -10.10 -2.54
N GLY A 266 -12.49 -9.45 -3.61
CA GLY A 266 -13.14 -9.51 -4.91
C GLY A 266 -12.82 -10.86 -5.55
N ASP A 267 -13.84 -11.58 -5.99
CA ASP A 267 -13.67 -12.85 -6.72
C ASP A 267 -13.12 -12.60 -8.12
N PHE A 268 -12.32 -13.52 -8.67
CA PHE A 268 -11.80 -13.43 -10.05
C PHE A 268 -12.78 -14.10 -11.02
N ILE A 269 -13.08 -13.46 -12.16
CA ILE A 269 -13.79 -14.09 -13.29
C ILE A 269 -13.10 -13.62 -14.58
N MET A 270 -12.80 -14.56 -15.50
CA MET A 270 -12.17 -14.31 -16.81
C MET A 270 -13.18 -13.88 -17.86
N SER A 271 -12.77 -13.00 -18.78
CA SER A 271 -13.51 -12.57 -19.97
C SER A 271 -12.54 -12.26 -21.11
N ASP A 272 -12.92 -12.63 -22.34
CA ASP A 272 -12.10 -12.62 -23.56
C ASP A 272 -11.94 -11.22 -24.20
N LYS A 273 -10.83 -10.58 -23.84
CA LYS A 273 -9.91 -9.66 -24.55
C LYS A 273 -8.96 -9.17 -23.45
N LYS A 274 -7.65 -8.97 -23.72
CA LYS A 274 -6.62 -8.79 -22.66
C LYS A 274 -6.72 -7.44 -21.92
N ILE A 275 -7.76 -7.28 -21.12
CA ILE A 275 -7.97 -6.17 -20.19
C ILE A 275 -7.02 -6.38 -19.01
N ALA A 276 -6.17 -5.42 -18.70
CA ALA A 276 -5.27 -5.47 -17.55
C ALA A 276 -6.00 -5.10 -16.25
N VAL A 277 -6.86 -4.07 -16.29
CA VAL A 277 -7.69 -3.64 -15.15
C VAL A 277 -9.10 -3.31 -15.64
N LYS A 278 -10.12 -3.88 -15.01
CA LYS A 278 -11.54 -3.56 -15.24
C LYS A 278 -12.14 -3.02 -13.95
N VAL A 279 -12.67 -1.80 -14.00
CA VAL A 279 -13.45 -1.16 -12.92
C VAL A 279 -14.90 -1.13 -13.39
N ASP A 280 -15.76 -1.87 -12.69
CA ASP A 280 -17.15 -2.13 -13.08
C ASP A 280 -18.10 -1.53 -12.03
N HIS A 281 -18.75 -0.42 -12.40
CA HIS A 281 -19.76 0.28 -11.59
C HIS A 281 -19.39 0.50 -10.10
N VAL A 282 -18.16 0.94 -9.86
CA VAL A 282 -17.59 1.05 -8.50
C VAL A 282 -18.12 2.27 -7.75
N SER A 283 -18.69 2.03 -6.57
CA SER A 283 -19.08 3.09 -5.62
C SER A 283 -18.41 2.90 -4.25
N LYS A 284 -18.00 4.01 -3.64
CA LYS A 284 -17.33 4.03 -2.33
C LYS A 284 -17.83 5.17 -1.44
N TYR A 285 -18.18 4.85 -0.20
CA TYR A 285 -18.44 5.85 0.84
C TYR A 285 -17.64 5.55 2.12
N PHE A 286 -17.40 6.60 2.91
CA PHE A 286 -16.80 6.49 4.23
C PHE A 286 -17.78 6.93 5.31
N LYS A 287 -17.77 6.22 6.44
CA LYS A 287 -18.54 6.58 7.63
C LYS A 287 -17.66 7.47 8.51
N LEU A 288 -17.96 8.77 8.51
CA LEU A 288 -17.29 9.75 9.34
C LEU A 288 -18.02 9.85 10.68
N PRO A 289 -17.39 9.50 11.82
CA PRO A 289 -18.03 9.66 13.12
C PRO A 289 -18.34 11.14 13.39
N THR A 290 -19.54 11.43 13.90
CA THR A 290 -20.00 12.82 14.08
C THR A 290 -19.48 13.50 15.35
N GLU A 291 -18.64 12.84 16.14
CA GLU A 291 -17.86 13.40 17.25
C GLU A 291 -16.80 12.36 17.68
N ALA A 292 -15.77 12.76 18.45
CA ALA A 292 -14.71 11.88 18.94
C ALA A 292 -15.23 10.87 19.99
N THR A 293 -16.03 9.90 19.57
CA THR A 293 -16.66 8.91 20.44
C THR A 293 -15.75 7.70 20.66
N GLN A 294 -14.85 7.78 21.65
CA GLN A 294 -14.08 6.63 22.15
C GLN A 294 -14.57 6.14 23.54
N SER A 295 -15.81 6.43 23.95
CA SER A 295 -16.33 5.94 25.24
C SER A 295 -17.46 4.92 25.05
N LEU A 296 -17.33 3.78 25.74
CA LEU A 296 -18.36 2.74 25.85
C LEU A 296 -19.71 3.32 26.33
N ARG A 297 -19.67 4.35 27.18
CA ARG A 297 -20.87 5.04 27.69
C ARG A 297 -21.66 5.72 26.58
N THR A 298 -20.97 6.37 25.64
CA THR A 298 -21.61 7.08 24.52
C THR A 298 -22.22 6.11 23.51
N ASN A 299 -21.58 4.95 23.29
CA ASN A 299 -22.14 3.90 22.42
C ASN A 299 -23.45 3.31 22.97
N LEU A 300 -23.56 3.11 24.29
CA LEU A 300 -24.81 2.70 24.94
C LEU A 300 -25.90 3.76 24.79
N VAL A 301 -25.59 5.03 25.03
CA VAL A 301 -26.55 6.14 24.90
C VAL A 301 -27.04 6.31 23.45
N ASN A 302 -26.13 6.22 22.47
CA ASN A 302 -26.48 6.32 21.05
C ASN A 302 -27.33 5.13 20.58
N TYR A 303 -27.08 3.92 21.11
CA TYR A 303 -27.92 2.75 20.87
C TYR A 303 -29.35 2.94 21.39
N PHE A 304 -29.52 3.51 22.59
CA PHE A 304 -30.85 3.79 23.14
C PHE A 304 -31.57 4.99 22.47
N LYS A 305 -30.84 5.91 21.83
CA LYS A 305 -31.42 7.08 21.15
C LYS A 305 -31.62 6.92 19.64
N GLY A 306 -31.21 5.82 19.03
CA GLY A 306 -31.37 5.57 17.59
C GLY A 306 -30.58 6.51 16.66
N ILE A 307 -29.67 7.32 17.22
CA ILE A 307 -28.86 8.27 16.46
C ILE A 307 -27.69 7.50 15.83
N LYS A 308 -27.66 7.45 14.49
CA LYS A 308 -26.48 6.98 13.76
C LYS A 308 -25.38 8.01 13.99
N GLY A 309 -24.43 7.72 14.89
CA GLY A 309 -23.30 8.60 15.24
C GLY A 309 -22.24 8.76 14.14
N TYR A 310 -22.65 8.72 12.87
CA TYR A 310 -21.79 8.89 11.72
C TYR A 310 -22.53 9.54 10.55
N ARG A 311 -21.81 10.34 9.76
CA ARG A 311 -22.22 10.85 8.46
C ARG A 311 -21.58 10.02 7.36
N GLU A 312 -22.33 9.69 6.32
CA GLU A 312 -21.78 9.03 5.14
C GLU A 312 -21.27 10.07 4.15
N GLN A 313 -20.00 9.96 3.75
CA GLN A 313 -19.41 10.75 2.68
C GLN A 313 -19.17 9.85 1.48
N HIS A 314 -19.91 10.07 0.40
CA HIS A 314 -19.73 9.37 -0.87
C HIS A 314 -18.56 9.98 -1.63
N VAL A 315 -17.54 9.17 -1.88
CA VAL A 315 -16.29 9.60 -2.53
C VAL A 315 -16.23 9.14 -3.98
N LEU A 316 -16.72 7.94 -4.29
CA LEU A 316 -16.87 7.44 -5.66
C LEU A 316 -18.31 7.00 -5.89
N LYS A 317 -18.82 7.31 -7.07
CA LYS A 317 -20.21 7.12 -7.45
C LYS A 317 -20.22 6.56 -8.87
N ASP A 318 -20.47 5.26 -8.96
CA ASP A 318 -20.68 4.56 -10.22
C ASP A 318 -19.55 4.74 -11.26
N ILE A 319 -18.31 4.48 -10.85
CA ILE A 319 -17.13 4.57 -11.73
C ILE A 319 -17.03 3.31 -12.60
N ASP A 320 -17.01 3.48 -13.92
CA ASP A 320 -16.88 2.38 -14.90
C ASP A 320 -15.83 2.71 -15.97
N PHE A 321 -14.79 1.89 -16.09
CA PHE A 321 -13.79 1.98 -17.17
C PHE A 321 -12.90 0.73 -17.26
N GLU A 322 -12.21 0.59 -18.40
CA GLU A 322 -11.28 -0.51 -18.68
C GLU A 322 -9.90 0.02 -19.07
N VAL A 323 -8.85 -0.68 -18.63
CA VAL A 323 -7.44 -0.45 -18.99
C VAL A 323 -6.92 -1.69 -19.69
N GLU A 324 -6.44 -1.54 -20.93
CA GLU A 324 -5.93 -2.66 -21.73
C GLU A 324 -4.46 -2.96 -21.41
N GLU A 325 -4.00 -4.19 -21.67
CA GLU A 325 -2.57 -4.52 -21.58
C GLU A 325 -1.76 -3.59 -22.49
N GLY A 326 -0.76 -2.93 -21.91
CA GLY A 326 0.13 -1.98 -22.60
C GLY A 326 -0.33 -0.53 -22.60
N ASP A 327 -1.51 -0.23 -22.06
CA ASP A 327 -1.96 1.15 -21.89
C ASP A 327 -1.09 1.89 -20.85
N PHE A 328 -0.75 3.13 -21.16
CA PHE A 328 -0.27 4.11 -20.20
C PHE A 328 -1.47 5.01 -19.86
N PHE A 329 -2.22 4.64 -18.83
CA PHE A 329 -3.54 5.18 -18.53
C PHE A 329 -3.48 6.29 -17.48
N GLY A 330 -4.03 7.46 -17.77
CA GLY A 330 -4.08 8.61 -16.86
C GLY A 330 -5.37 8.68 -16.02
N ILE A 331 -5.26 8.94 -14.73
CA ILE A 331 -6.39 9.29 -13.86
C ILE A 331 -6.13 10.69 -13.30
N VAL A 332 -6.93 11.66 -13.75
CA VAL A 332 -6.78 13.08 -13.40
C VAL A 332 -8.01 13.64 -12.69
N GLY A 333 -7.86 14.80 -12.08
CA GLY A 333 -8.93 15.47 -11.35
C GLY A 333 -8.42 16.26 -10.16
N ARG A 334 -9.31 17.03 -9.54
CA ARG A 334 -8.97 17.92 -8.42
C ARG A 334 -8.66 17.16 -7.13
N ASN A 335 -8.05 17.85 -6.18
CA ASN A 335 -7.89 17.31 -4.83
C ASN A 335 -9.27 17.08 -4.21
N GLY A 336 -9.46 15.90 -3.62
CA GLY A 336 -10.75 15.49 -3.07
C GLY A 336 -11.75 14.88 -4.07
N SER A 337 -11.43 14.79 -5.37
CA SER A 337 -12.36 14.21 -6.35
C SER A 337 -12.54 12.69 -6.25
N GLY A 338 -11.66 12.01 -5.50
CA GLY A 338 -11.73 10.56 -5.28
C GLY A 338 -10.58 9.75 -5.90
N LYS A 339 -9.64 10.37 -6.64
CA LYS A 339 -8.50 9.69 -7.31
C LYS A 339 -7.77 8.68 -6.43
N SER A 340 -7.22 9.10 -5.28
CA SER A 340 -6.48 8.21 -4.39
C SER A 340 -7.38 7.13 -3.75
N THR A 341 -8.69 7.38 -3.64
CA THR A 341 -9.64 6.36 -3.19
C THR A 341 -9.86 5.30 -4.27
N LEU A 342 -10.03 5.72 -5.52
CA LEU A 342 -10.11 4.82 -6.68
C LEU A 342 -8.82 4.00 -6.80
N LEU A 343 -7.67 4.65 -6.65
CA LEU A 343 -6.36 4.01 -6.69
C LEU A 343 -6.22 2.91 -5.63
N LYS A 344 -6.64 3.20 -4.39
CA LYS A 344 -6.64 2.24 -3.28
C LYS A 344 -7.62 1.09 -3.53
N ILE A 345 -8.72 1.32 -4.25
CA ILE A 345 -9.64 0.25 -4.65
C ILE A 345 -9.03 -0.62 -5.75
N ILE A 346 -8.44 -0.02 -6.78
CA ILE A 346 -7.74 -0.74 -7.84
C ILE A 346 -6.62 -1.61 -7.26
N SER A 347 -5.88 -1.05 -6.31
CA SER A 347 -4.78 -1.72 -5.60
C SER A 347 -5.25 -2.74 -4.55
N GLN A 348 -6.56 -3.01 -4.47
CA GLN A 348 -7.20 -3.98 -3.58
C GLN A 348 -6.97 -3.70 -2.09
N ILE A 349 -6.62 -2.46 -1.74
CA ILE A 349 -6.49 -2.00 -0.36
C ILE A 349 -7.86 -1.69 0.22
N TYR A 350 -8.67 -0.96 -0.55
CA TYR A 350 -10.06 -0.66 -0.22
C TYR A 350 -11.01 -1.55 -1.01
N VAL A 351 -12.13 -1.88 -0.37
CA VAL A 351 -13.22 -2.63 -1.00
C VAL A 351 -14.33 -1.64 -1.31
N PRO A 352 -14.86 -1.64 -2.54
CA PRO A 352 -16.01 -0.82 -2.87
C PRO A 352 -17.27 -1.37 -2.21
N GLU A 353 -18.25 -0.52 -1.93
CA GLU A 353 -19.55 -0.99 -1.41
C GLU A 353 -20.46 -1.53 -2.51
N GLN A 354 -20.28 -1.09 -3.75
CA GLN A 354 -20.97 -1.58 -4.94
C GLN A 354 -19.98 -1.67 -6.10
N GLY A 355 -20.27 -2.53 -7.08
CA GLY A 355 -19.38 -2.77 -8.20
C GLY A 355 -18.19 -3.66 -7.84
N LYS A 356 -17.25 -3.78 -8.78
CA LYS A 356 -16.11 -4.69 -8.66
C LYS A 356 -14.90 -4.17 -9.43
N VAL A 357 -13.71 -4.49 -8.93
CA VAL A 357 -12.47 -4.34 -9.70
C VAL A 357 -11.86 -5.70 -9.99
N THR A 358 -11.47 -5.91 -11.24
CA THR A 358 -10.74 -7.09 -11.70
C THR A 358 -9.38 -6.64 -12.23
N VAL A 359 -8.32 -7.35 -11.84
CA VAL A 359 -6.93 -7.06 -12.24
C VAL A 359 -6.36 -8.36 -12.78
N ASN A 360 -5.85 -8.32 -14.00
CA ASN A 360 -5.18 -9.45 -14.64
C ASN A 360 -3.66 -9.23 -14.59
N GLY A 361 -2.94 -10.17 -13.99
CA GLY A 361 -1.50 -10.08 -13.76
C GLY A 361 -1.08 -9.60 -12.36
N LYS A 362 0.23 -9.50 -12.15
CA LYS A 362 0.88 -9.03 -10.93
C LYS A 362 0.94 -7.50 -10.94
N MET A 363 0.13 -6.89 -10.09
CA MET A 363 0.13 -5.44 -9.89
C MET A 363 1.22 -5.02 -8.91
N VAL A 364 2.01 -4.02 -9.29
CA VAL A 364 2.90 -3.28 -8.41
C VAL A 364 2.29 -1.90 -8.20
N SER A 365 1.97 -1.58 -6.95
CA SER A 365 1.28 -0.35 -6.60
C SER A 365 2.16 0.54 -5.73
N PHE A 366 2.47 1.72 -6.23
CA PHE A 366 3.27 2.73 -5.55
C PHE A 366 2.39 3.93 -5.17
N ILE A 367 1.57 3.74 -4.13
CA ILE A 367 0.61 4.74 -3.64
C ILE A 367 1.25 5.72 -2.66
N GLU A 368 2.23 5.25 -1.86
CA GLU A 368 2.93 6.11 -0.91
C GLU A 368 4.41 5.72 -0.86
N LEU A 369 5.24 6.75 -0.75
CA LEU A 369 6.68 6.62 -0.82
C LEU A 369 7.24 5.95 0.44
N GLY A 370 8.06 4.91 0.28
CA GLY A 370 8.76 4.24 1.41
C GLY A 370 7.87 3.33 2.28
N VAL A 371 6.69 2.95 1.82
CA VAL A 371 5.84 1.98 2.52
C VAL A 371 6.55 0.65 2.64
N GLY A 372 6.65 0.11 3.86
CA GLY A 372 7.38 -1.14 4.07
C GLY A 372 8.88 -0.96 4.22
N PHE A 373 9.38 0.28 4.28
CA PHE A 373 10.75 0.53 4.70
C PHE A 373 10.85 0.61 6.23
N ASN A 374 11.95 0.10 6.75
CA ASN A 374 12.32 0.18 8.14
C ASN A 374 13.65 0.96 8.26
N PRO A 375 13.66 2.12 8.94
CA PRO A 375 14.85 2.96 9.11
C PRO A 375 16.05 2.24 9.74
N GLU A 376 15.82 1.13 10.45
CA GLU A 376 16.84 0.41 11.21
C GLU A 376 17.45 -0.77 10.45
N LEU A 377 16.87 -1.13 9.30
CA LEU A 377 17.43 -2.06 8.35
C LEU A 377 18.38 -1.35 7.37
N THR A 378 19.29 -2.10 6.75
CA THR A 378 20.14 -1.56 5.68
C THR A 378 19.34 -1.28 4.41
N GLY A 379 19.88 -0.49 3.47
CA GLY A 379 19.26 -0.30 2.15
C GLY A 379 18.98 -1.65 1.48
N ARG A 380 19.95 -2.57 1.50
CA ARG A 380 19.81 -3.93 0.96
C ARG A 380 18.64 -4.67 1.59
N GLU A 381 18.59 -4.73 2.92
CA GLU A 381 17.52 -5.41 3.64
C GLU A 381 16.14 -4.81 3.37
N ASN A 382 16.07 -3.48 3.22
CA ASN A 382 14.85 -2.81 2.82
C ASN A 382 14.40 -3.22 1.42
N VAL A 383 15.31 -3.36 0.44
CA VAL A 383 14.96 -3.86 -0.91
C VAL A 383 14.32 -5.25 -0.84
N TYR A 384 14.90 -6.20 -0.08
CA TYR A 384 14.33 -7.55 0.06
C TYR A 384 13.00 -7.56 0.80
N MET A 385 12.88 -6.80 1.90
CA MET A 385 11.64 -6.72 2.65
C MET A 385 10.51 -6.12 1.80
N ASN A 386 10.81 -5.06 1.04
CA ASN A 386 9.84 -4.42 0.16
C ASN A 386 9.46 -5.33 -1.02
N GLY A 387 10.44 -5.99 -1.64
CA GLY A 387 10.18 -6.99 -2.69
C GLY A 387 9.25 -8.10 -2.20
N ALA A 388 9.50 -8.65 -1.01
CA ALA A 388 8.62 -9.66 -0.41
C ALA A 388 7.20 -9.13 -0.12
N MET A 389 7.09 -7.86 0.31
CA MET A 389 5.79 -7.20 0.52
C MET A 389 5.02 -6.96 -0.79
N LEU A 390 5.73 -6.71 -1.89
CA LEU A 390 5.17 -6.62 -3.25
C LEU A 390 4.89 -8.00 -3.88
N GLY A 391 5.14 -9.10 -3.13
CA GLY A 391 4.87 -10.46 -3.58
C GLY A 391 5.94 -11.04 -4.51
N PHE A 392 7.17 -10.51 -4.49
CA PHE A 392 8.31 -11.10 -5.16
C PHE A 392 9.00 -12.15 -4.29
N THR A 393 9.50 -13.19 -4.94
CA THR A 393 10.37 -14.20 -4.37
C THR A 393 11.78 -13.64 -4.20
N THR A 394 12.58 -14.26 -3.32
CA THR A 394 13.99 -13.85 -3.14
C THR A 394 14.76 -13.94 -4.46
N GLU A 395 14.51 -14.97 -5.26
CA GLU A 395 15.15 -15.16 -6.56
C GLU A 395 14.78 -14.04 -7.57
N GLU A 396 13.51 -13.62 -7.59
CA GLU A 396 13.07 -12.48 -8.42
C GLU A 396 13.71 -11.16 -7.95
N VAL A 397 13.79 -10.94 -6.63
CA VAL A 397 14.43 -9.73 -6.07
C VAL A 397 15.93 -9.73 -6.37
N ASP A 398 16.61 -10.87 -6.26
CA ASP A 398 18.03 -11.01 -6.61
C ASP A 398 18.26 -10.63 -8.08
N ALA A 399 17.38 -11.10 -8.98
CA ALA A 399 17.49 -10.81 -10.41
C ALA A 399 17.29 -9.33 -10.78
N MET A 400 16.62 -8.55 -9.93
CA MET A 400 16.42 -7.10 -10.12
C MET A 400 17.25 -6.23 -9.18
N TYR A 401 18.02 -6.82 -8.25
CA TYR A 401 18.68 -6.08 -7.19
C TYR A 401 19.69 -5.07 -7.74
N ASP A 402 20.56 -5.50 -8.65
CA ASP A 402 21.59 -4.64 -9.22
C ASP A 402 20.97 -3.51 -10.06
N ASP A 403 19.94 -3.81 -10.87
CA ASP A 403 19.18 -2.80 -11.63
C ASP A 403 18.51 -1.75 -10.72
N ILE A 404 18.01 -2.17 -9.55
CA ILE A 404 17.43 -1.27 -8.53
C ILE A 404 18.51 -0.35 -7.98
N VAL A 405 19.65 -0.91 -7.60
CA VAL A 405 20.74 -0.17 -6.95
C VAL A 405 21.38 0.82 -7.93
N GLU A 406 21.64 0.39 -9.16
CA GLU A 406 22.19 1.23 -10.23
C GLU A 406 21.24 2.38 -10.60
N PHE A 407 19.94 2.09 -10.71
CA PHE A 407 18.96 3.14 -10.97
C PHE A 407 18.89 4.14 -9.80
N ALA A 408 19.00 3.65 -8.57
CA ALA A 408 19.00 4.48 -7.37
C ALA A 408 20.30 5.30 -7.22
N GLU A 409 21.42 4.90 -7.82
CA GLU A 409 22.80 5.40 -7.60
C GLU A 409 23.18 5.39 -6.10
N LEU A 410 22.94 4.26 -5.42
CA LEU A 410 23.15 4.10 -3.98
C LEU A 410 24.09 2.94 -3.63
N GLU A 411 24.93 2.49 -4.56
CA GLU A 411 25.84 1.35 -4.46
C GLU A 411 26.61 1.34 -3.12
N ASP A 412 27.26 2.46 -2.81
CA ASP A 412 28.09 2.64 -1.61
C ASP A 412 27.28 2.74 -0.30
N PHE A 413 25.97 2.97 -0.41
CA PHE A 413 25.09 3.20 0.74
C PHE A 413 24.28 1.96 1.10
N MET A 414 24.19 0.94 0.23
CA MET A 414 23.28 -0.21 0.42
C MET A 414 23.53 -1.01 1.71
N ASN A 415 24.75 -0.98 2.26
CA ASN A 415 25.09 -1.64 3.52
C ASN A 415 24.90 -0.73 4.76
N GLN A 416 24.58 0.54 4.57
CA GLN A 416 24.25 1.48 5.63
C GLN A 416 22.77 1.39 6.00
N LYS A 417 22.45 1.73 7.26
CA LYS A 417 21.06 1.81 7.74
C LYS A 417 20.31 2.93 7.05
N LEU A 418 19.05 2.68 6.70
CA LEU A 418 18.21 3.63 5.97
C LEU A 418 18.01 4.95 6.73
N LYS A 419 18.02 4.96 8.08
CA LYS A 419 17.95 6.20 8.86
C LYS A 419 19.11 7.17 8.65
N ASN A 420 20.25 6.69 8.13
CA ASN A 420 21.41 7.50 7.81
C ASN A 420 21.34 8.07 6.38
N TYR A 421 20.32 7.70 5.61
CA TYR A 421 20.11 8.21 4.25
C TYR A 421 19.47 9.58 4.35
N SER A 422 19.85 10.49 3.46
CA SER A 422 19.10 11.72 3.25
C SER A 422 17.67 11.39 2.80
N SER A 423 16.72 12.31 2.98
CA SER A 423 15.36 12.14 2.47
C SER A 423 15.35 11.79 0.98
N GLY A 424 16.16 12.50 0.18
CA GLY A 424 16.32 12.24 -1.26
C GLY A 424 16.80 10.82 -1.57
N MET A 425 17.75 10.28 -0.82
CA MET A 425 18.23 8.91 -1.02
C MET A 425 17.16 7.86 -0.67
N GLN A 426 16.44 8.03 0.45
CA GLN A 426 15.34 7.13 0.82
C GLN A 426 14.27 7.09 -0.26
N VAL A 427 13.96 8.28 -0.77
CA VAL A 427 12.99 8.52 -1.81
C VAL A 427 13.40 7.86 -3.14
N ARG A 428 14.66 8.03 -3.55
CA ARG A 428 15.25 7.38 -4.74
C ARG A 428 15.21 5.87 -4.61
N LEU A 429 15.58 5.30 -3.47
CA LEU A 429 15.54 3.86 -3.26
C LEU A 429 14.12 3.31 -3.34
N ALA A 430 13.16 3.95 -2.65
CA ALA A 430 11.75 3.54 -2.68
C ALA A 430 11.20 3.56 -4.11
N PHE A 431 11.50 4.61 -4.87
CA PHE A 431 11.09 4.72 -6.26
C PHE A 431 11.74 3.66 -7.15
N SER A 432 13.05 3.45 -7.01
CA SER A 432 13.82 2.49 -7.81
C SER A 432 13.31 1.06 -7.63
N VAL A 433 13.03 0.66 -6.39
CA VAL A 433 12.42 -0.64 -6.08
C VAL A 433 11.08 -0.80 -6.80
N ALA A 434 10.23 0.22 -6.77
CA ALA A 434 8.89 0.14 -7.34
C ALA A 434 8.87 0.10 -8.87
N ILE A 435 9.72 0.89 -9.54
CA ILE A 435 9.73 0.93 -11.00
C ILE A 435 10.52 -0.24 -11.62
N LYS A 436 11.57 -0.74 -10.95
CA LYS A 436 12.36 -1.87 -11.46
C LYS A 436 11.73 -3.22 -11.11
N ALA A 437 10.79 -3.24 -10.15
CA ALA A 437 9.95 -4.40 -9.92
C ALA A 437 9.21 -4.81 -11.20
N GLN A 438 9.45 -6.05 -11.65
CA GLN A 438 8.82 -6.60 -12.85
C GLN A 438 7.35 -6.97 -12.58
N GLY A 439 6.47 -5.97 -12.62
CA GLY A 439 5.01 -6.14 -12.57
C GLY A 439 4.35 -5.99 -13.94
N ASP A 440 3.24 -6.71 -14.13
CA ASP A 440 2.39 -6.64 -15.33
C ASP A 440 1.64 -5.30 -15.41
N VAL A 441 1.28 -4.74 -14.25
CA VAL A 441 0.62 -3.43 -14.10
C VAL A 441 1.36 -2.61 -13.06
N LEU A 442 1.89 -1.44 -13.45
CA LEU A 442 2.51 -0.49 -12.53
C LEU A 442 1.53 0.65 -12.22
N ILE A 443 1.31 0.96 -10.95
CA ILE A 443 0.46 2.07 -10.51
C ILE A 443 1.30 3.11 -9.79
N LEU A 444 1.13 4.39 -10.17
CA LEU A 444 1.89 5.52 -9.63
C LEU A 444 0.95 6.63 -9.15
N ASP A 445 1.13 7.12 -7.91
CA ASP A 445 0.35 8.23 -7.33
C ASP A 445 1.20 9.48 -7.12
N GLU A 446 1.10 10.49 -8.01
CA GLU A 446 1.76 11.80 -7.85
C GLU A 446 3.29 11.77 -7.65
N VAL A 447 3.96 10.72 -8.13
CA VAL A 447 5.40 10.48 -7.83
C VAL A 447 6.34 11.07 -8.88
N LEU A 448 5.82 11.72 -9.93
CA LEU A 448 6.66 12.19 -11.03
C LEU A 448 7.61 13.35 -10.66
N ALA A 449 7.38 14.02 -9.53
CA ALA A 449 8.17 15.17 -9.05
C ALA A 449 9.21 14.79 -7.97
N VAL A 450 9.72 13.57 -8.03
CA VAL A 450 10.57 13.01 -6.99
C VAL A 450 12.05 13.06 -7.39
N GLY A 451 12.91 13.52 -6.48
CA GLY A 451 14.36 13.57 -6.67
C GLY A 451 14.87 14.90 -7.23
N ASP A 452 16.17 14.96 -7.51
CA ASP A 452 16.80 16.07 -8.22
C ASP A 452 16.52 16.02 -9.73
N GLU A 453 16.91 17.08 -10.45
CA GLU A 453 16.67 17.18 -11.90
C GLU A 453 17.30 16.03 -12.69
N ALA A 454 18.48 15.55 -12.28
CA ALA A 454 19.17 14.45 -12.94
C ALA A 454 18.39 13.14 -12.79
N PHE A 455 17.90 12.85 -11.58
CA PHE A 455 17.06 11.69 -11.30
C PHE A 455 15.70 11.79 -12.01
N GLN A 456 15.09 12.97 -12.05
CA GLN A 456 13.84 13.19 -12.81
C GLN A 456 14.02 12.91 -14.31
N ARG A 457 15.16 13.29 -14.91
CA ARG A 457 15.47 12.94 -16.31
C ARG A 457 15.52 11.42 -16.50
N LYS A 458 16.21 10.68 -15.63
CA LYS A 458 16.21 9.20 -15.67
C LYS A 458 14.80 8.61 -15.55
N CYS A 459 13.96 9.17 -14.68
CA CYS A 459 12.57 8.75 -14.53
C CYS A 459 11.78 8.98 -15.83
N ASN A 460 11.98 10.13 -16.47
CA ASN A 460 11.33 10.47 -17.73
C ASN A 460 11.74 9.50 -18.86
N ASP A 461 13.03 9.20 -18.97
CA ASP A 461 13.55 8.25 -19.97
C ASP A 461 12.97 6.86 -19.75
N TYR A 462 12.93 6.41 -18.49
CA TYR A 462 12.30 5.16 -18.10
C TYR A 462 10.80 5.10 -18.48
N PHE A 463 10.03 6.17 -18.24
CA PHE A 463 8.60 6.18 -18.61
C PHE A 463 8.38 6.18 -20.12
N LEU A 464 9.23 6.83 -20.89
CA LEU A 464 9.19 6.80 -22.35
C LEU A 464 9.53 5.41 -22.89
N GLU A 465 10.56 4.76 -22.35
CA GLU A 465 10.91 3.37 -22.67
C GLU A 465 9.76 2.42 -22.31
N ARG A 466 9.15 2.60 -21.14
CA ARG A 466 8.03 1.80 -20.66
C ARG A 466 6.78 1.96 -21.55
N LYS A 467 6.49 3.18 -21.99
CA LYS A 467 5.44 3.48 -22.98
C LYS A 467 5.71 2.76 -24.30
N THR A 468 6.94 2.84 -24.81
CA THR A 468 7.35 2.23 -26.09
C THR A 468 7.34 0.71 -26.05
N SER A 469 7.71 0.12 -24.90
CA SER A 469 7.71 -1.34 -24.70
C SER A 469 6.33 -1.94 -24.41
N GLY A 470 5.25 -1.13 -24.40
CA GLY A 470 3.89 -1.61 -24.22
C GLY A 470 3.65 -2.24 -22.85
N LYS A 471 4.26 -1.71 -21.79
CA LYS A 471 4.01 -2.16 -20.42
C LYS A 471 2.89 -1.35 -19.78
N THR A 472 1.88 -2.02 -19.25
CA THR A 472 0.72 -1.38 -18.63
C THR A 472 1.13 -0.53 -17.44
N THR A 473 0.70 0.73 -17.44
CA THR A 473 0.98 1.70 -16.38
C THR A 473 -0.25 2.56 -16.11
N ILE A 474 -0.66 2.70 -14.85
CA ILE A 474 -1.71 3.62 -14.42
C ILE A 474 -1.05 4.77 -13.66
N LEU A 475 -1.21 5.98 -14.18
CA LEU A 475 -0.66 7.20 -13.62
C LEU A 475 -1.78 8.07 -13.05
N VAL A 476 -1.76 8.27 -11.73
CA VAL A 476 -2.59 9.27 -11.07
C VAL A 476 -1.78 10.54 -10.90
N THR A 477 -2.25 11.64 -11.49
CA THR A 477 -1.55 12.92 -11.41
C THR A 477 -2.50 14.11 -11.59
N HIS A 478 -2.06 15.28 -11.13
CA HIS A 478 -2.67 16.57 -11.44
C HIS A 478 -1.83 17.37 -12.46
N ASP A 479 -0.69 16.83 -12.92
CA ASP A 479 0.15 17.42 -13.96
C ASP A 479 -0.33 16.99 -15.35
N MET A 480 -0.93 17.94 -16.08
CA MET A 480 -1.43 17.70 -17.44
C MET A 480 -0.31 17.54 -18.47
N GLY A 481 0.88 18.11 -18.22
CA GLY A 481 2.04 17.91 -19.09
C GLY A 481 2.49 16.45 -19.09
N ALA A 482 2.54 15.84 -17.90
CA ALA A 482 2.82 14.41 -17.76
C ALA A 482 1.76 13.53 -18.45
N VAL A 483 0.48 13.89 -18.32
CA VAL A 483 -0.63 13.14 -18.95
C VAL A 483 -0.51 13.17 -20.47
N LYS A 484 -0.31 14.35 -21.06
CA LYS A 484 -0.12 14.50 -22.51
C LYS A 484 1.14 13.79 -23.02
N LYS A 485 2.21 13.79 -22.22
CA LYS A 485 3.50 13.19 -22.60
C LYS A 485 3.47 11.66 -22.54
N TYR A 486 3.00 11.10 -21.43
CA TYR A 486 3.12 9.66 -21.15
C TYR A 486 1.88 8.87 -21.52
N CYS A 487 0.69 9.40 -21.23
CA CYS A 487 -0.52 8.61 -21.36
C CYS A 487 -0.94 8.43 -22.82
N ASN A 488 -1.68 7.36 -23.09
CA ASN A 488 -2.37 7.12 -24.36
C ASN A 488 -3.91 7.18 -24.19
N LYS A 489 -4.41 7.00 -22.97
CA LYS A 489 -5.83 7.19 -22.59
C LYS A 489 -5.88 7.85 -21.23
N ALA A 490 -6.93 8.62 -20.93
CA ALA A 490 -7.12 9.20 -19.60
C ALA A 490 -8.59 9.33 -19.20
N ILE A 491 -8.82 9.47 -17.90
CA ILE A 491 -10.12 9.86 -17.30
C ILE A 491 -9.97 11.07 -16.39
N LEU A 492 -10.98 11.94 -16.39
CA LEU A 492 -11.14 13.05 -15.45
C LEU A 492 -12.22 12.71 -14.43
N ILE A 493 -11.84 12.70 -13.15
CA ILE A 493 -12.77 12.46 -12.03
C ILE A 493 -13.14 13.79 -11.36
N GLU A 494 -14.44 14.04 -11.26
CA GLU A 494 -15.02 15.19 -10.55
C GLU A 494 -16.18 14.74 -9.67
N ASP A 495 -16.19 15.17 -8.40
CA ASP A 495 -17.23 14.85 -7.40
C ASP A 495 -17.62 13.37 -7.28
N GLY A 496 -16.65 12.49 -7.56
CA GLY A 496 -16.79 11.05 -7.51
C GLY A 496 -17.35 10.40 -8.77
N TYR A 497 -17.54 11.12 -9.87
CA TYR A 497 -17.96 10.62 -11.19
C TYR A 497 -16.86 10.79 -12.24
N ILE A 498 -16.91 10.00 -13.32
CA ILE A 498 -16.09 10.24 -14.52
C ILE A 498 -16.76 11.37 -15.32
N LYS A 499 -16.10 12.52 -15.42
CA LYS A 499 -16.58 13.69 -16.18
C LYS A 499 -16.19 13.61 -17.65
N ALA A 500 -14.96 13.17 -17.93
CA ALA A 500 -14.44 12.99 -19.28
C ALA A 500 -13.56 11.75 -19.35
N GLN A 501 -13.56 11.07 -20.49
CA GLN A 501 -12.75 9.88 -20.77
C GLN A 501 -12.39 9.85 -22.25
N GLY A 502 -11.14 9.56 -22.57
CA GLY A 502 -10.69 9.48 -23.96
C GLY A 502 -9.22 9.86 -24.12
N GLU A 503 -8.95 10.62 -25.17
CA GLU A 503 -7.60 11.06 -25.52
C GLU A 503 -7.01 11.98 -24.43
N PRO A 504 -5.72 11.81 -24.04
CA PRO A 504 -5.08 12.59 -22.98
C PRO A 504 -5.17 14.11 -23.18
N ASP A 505 -5.09 14.57 -24.43
CA ASP A 505 -5.21 15.98 -24.78
C ASP A 505 -6.58 16.57 -24.44
N GLU A 506 -7.66 15.85 -24.76
CA GLU A 506 -9.04 16.28 -24.50
C GLU A 506 -9.29 16.38 -23.00
N VAL A 507 -8.91 15.33 -22.28
CA VAL A 507 -9.04 15.24 -20.83
C VAL A 507 -8.24 16.35 -20.13
N ALA A 508 -7.02 16.62 -20.59
CA ALA A 508 -6.16 17.68 -20.04
C ALA A 508 -6.68 19.09 -20.33
N ASN A 509 -7.23 19.31 -21.52
CA ASN A 509 -7.81 20.59 -21.90
C ASN A 509 -9.11 20.84 -21.11
N GLN A 510 -9.96 19.83 -20.93
CA GLN A 510 -11.15 19.92 -20.07
C GLN A 510 -10.77 20.27 -18.62
N TYR A 511 -9.77 19.61 -18.06
CA TYR A 511 -9.29 19.92 -16.71
C TYR A 511 -8.78 21.38 -16.58
N SER A 512 -8.10 21.87 -17.62
CA SER A 512 -7.59 23.25 -17.65
C SER A 512 -8.73 24.27 -17.74
N TYR A 513 -9.76 23.98 -18.54
CA TYR A 513 -10.97 24.78 -18.67
C TYR A 513 -11.72 24.90 -17.33
N ASP A 514 -11.95 23.78 -16.64
CA ASP A 514 -12.65 23.74 -15.35
C ASP A 514 -11.93 24.59 -14.29
N ASN A 515 -10.60 24.57 -14.29
CA ASN A 515 -9.79 25.38 -13.39
C ASN A 515 -9.83 26.88 -13.72
N ALA A 516 -9.94 27.24 -15.00
CA ALA A 516 -10.06 28.64 -15.41
C ALA A 516 -11.43 29.24 -15.05
N ASN A 517 -12.50 28.45 -15.09
CA ASN A 517 -13.89 28.93 -14.90
C ASN A 517 -14.44 28.82 -13.46
N THR A 518 -13.59 28.53 -12.47
CA THR A 518 -14.06 28.43 -11.08
C THR A 518 -14.11 29.81 -10.40
N GLU A 519 -15.26 30.50 -10.45
CA GLU A 519 -15.60 31.57 -9.50
C GLU A 519 -16.54 31.01 -8.41
N LYS A 520 -16.25 31.34 -7.15
CA LYS A 520 -17.09 30.99 -6.00
C LYS A 520 -18.14 32.09 -5.80
N ASN A 521 -19.43 31.75 -5.83
CA ASN A 521 -20.48 32.62 -5.31
C ASN A 521 -20.45 32.64 -3.76
N ASP A 522 -21.00 33.69 -3.14
CA ASP A 522 -21.08 33.89 -1.67
C ASP A 522 -21.70 32.70 -0.91
N ASP A 523 -22.47 31.85 -1.57
CA ASP A 523 -23.11 30.65 -0.99
C ASP A 523 -22.29 29.35 -1.15
N GLY A 524 -21.06 29.41 -1.67
CA GLY A 524 -20.16 28.25 -1.76
C GLY A 524 -20.59 27.14 -2.74
N LYS A 525 -21.60 27.38 -3.58
CA LYS A 525 -22.00 26.47 -4.68
C LYS A 525 -21.26 26.83 -5.97
N THR A 526 -20.58 25.85 -6.56
CA THR A 526 -20.00 25.92 -7.90
C THR A 526 -21.12 25.88 -8.93
N VAL A 527 -21.27 26.94 -9.74
CA VAL A 527 -22.16 26.93 -10.91
C VAL A 527 -21.27 27.12 -12.13
N GLU A 528 -21.20 26.11 -13.00
CA GLU A 528 -20.59 26.29 -14.34
C GLU A 528 -21.45 27.30 -15.11
N LYS A 529 -20.95 28.53 -15.20
CA LYS A 529 -21.57 29.55 -16.03
C LYS A 529 -20.89 29.47 -17.40
N LEU A 530 -21.58 28.88 -18.37
CA LEU A 530 -21.16 28.93 -19.77
C LEU A 530 -21.24 30.38 -20.25
N VAL A 531 -20.08 31.00 -20.44
CA VAL A 531 -19.95 32.41 -20.87
C VAL A 531 -19.87 32.52 -22.39
N VAL A 532 -19.34 31.48 -23.05
CA VAL A 532 -19.17 31.38 -24.50
C VAL A 532 -19.64 30.01 -24.97
N ASP A 533 -20.43 29.97 -26.05
CA ASP A 533 -20.92 28.73 -26.68
C ASP A 533 -20.57 28.63 -28.18
N ASN A 534 -20.80 27.45 -28.76
CA ASN A 534 -20.68 27.18 -30.20
C ASN A 534 -19.37 27.66 -30.83
N LEU A 535 -18.24 27.40 -30.15
CA LEU A 535 -16.93 27.67 -30.72
C LEU A 535 -16.62 26.67 -31.85
N GLU A 536 -16.63 27.18 -33.07
CA GLU A 536 -16.30 26.45 -34.29
C GLU A 536 -15.03 27.01 -34.92
N VAL A 537 -14.19 26.11 -35.44
CA VAL A 537 -12.95 26.44 -36.13
C VAL A 537 -12.94 25.71 -37.47
N ASN A 538 -12.96 26.48 -38.56
CA ASN A 538 -12.99 25.95 -39.91
C ASN A 538 -11.72 26.36 -40.66
N LEU A 539 -10.96 25.39 -41.16
CA LEU A 539 -9.83 25.65 -42.03
C LEU A 539 -10.35 26.10 -43.41
N LEU A 540 -9.97 27.30 -43.84
CA LEU A 540 -10.35 27.86 -45.15
C LEU A 540 -9.33 27.48 -46.24
N SER A 541 -8.08 27.24 -45.84
CA SER A 541 -6.99 26.75 -46.68
C SER A 541 -6.98 25.21 -46.77
N SER A 542 -6.22 24.66 -47.71
CA SER A 542 -6.01 23.20 -47.81
C SER A 542 -5.26 22.68 -46.58
N GLY A 543 -5.71 21.55 -46.01
CA GLY A 543 -5.01 20.85 -44.92
C GLY A 543 -3.62 20.32 -45.31
N GLN A 544 -3.28 20.32 -46.60
CA GLN A 544 -1.91 20.15 -47.09
C GLN A 544 -1.44 21.46 -47.71
N THR A 545 -0.33 21.99 -47.20
CA THR A 545 0.23 23.27 -47.64
C THR A 545 1.75 23.20 -47.83
N THR A 546 2.29 24.20 -48.51
CA THR A 546 3.72 24.41 -48.73
C THR A 546 4.13 25.71 -48.01
N PRO A 547 5.41 25.89 -47.65
CA PRO A 547 5.84 27.05 -46.86
C PRO A 547 5.46 28.41 -47.48
N ASP A 548 5.36 28.50 -48.81
CA ASP A 548 5.00 29.70 -49.57
C ASP A 548 3.49 30.02 -49.61
N LYS A 549 2.63 29.10 -49.15
CA LYS A 549 1.18 29.26 -49.20
C LYS A 549 0.60 29.66 -47.83
N PRO A 550 -0.32 30.63 -47.80
CA PRO A 550 -0.93 31.06 -46.54
C PRO A 550 -1.83 29.97 -45.96
N ILE A 551 -1.78 29.83 -44.65
CA ILE A 551 -2.73 29.07 -43.85
C ILE A 551 -3.84 30.02 -43.42
N GLU A 552 -5.07 29.70 -43.80
CA GLU A 552 -6.25 30.49 -43.49
C GLU A 552 -7.27 29.65 -42.73
N PHE A 553 -7.85 30.22 -41.68
CA PHE A 553 -8.93 29.63 -40.90
C PHE A 553 -9.89 30.69 -40.37
N SER A 554 -11.15 30.30 -40.19
CA SER A 554 -12.18 31.11 -39.55
C SER A 554 -12.60 30.52 -38.22
N ILE A 555 -12.94 31.40 -37.28
CA ILE A 555 -13.38 31.09 -35.93
C ILE A 555 -14.71 31.78 -35.72
N SER A 556 -15.70 31.04 -35.22
CA SER A 556 -17.00 31.56 -34.84
C SER A 556 -17.39 31.08 -33.46
N TYR A 557 -18.04 31.94 -32.68
CA TYR A 557 -18.48 31.64 -31.31
C TYR A 557 -19.59 32.61 -30.89
N ASN A 558 -20.44 32.24 -29.93
CA ASN A 558 -21.39 33.17 -29.32
C ASN A 558 -20.96 33.54 -27.91
N VAL A 559 -20.99 34.84 -27.61
CA VAL A 559 -20.80 35.35 -26.25
C VAL A 559 -22.16 35.52 -25.59
N LEU A 560 -22.40 34.82 -24.48
CA LEU A 560 -23.70 34.78 -23.78
C LEU A 560 -23.85 35.93 -22.77
N GLU A 561 -22.73 36.53 -22.37
CA GLU A 561 -22.66 37.63 -21.42
C GLU A 561 -22.00 38.88 -22.01
N ASP A 562 -22.23 40.02 -21.38
CA ASP A 562 -21.67 41.28 -21.84
C ASP A 562 -20.25 41.43 -21.30
N LEU A 563 -19.26 40.93 -22.06
CA LEU A 563 -17.84 41.01 -21.73
C LEU A 563 -16.99 41.17 -23.00
N GLU A 564 -15.77 41.64 -22.79
CA GLU A 564 -14.76 41.76 -23.83
C GLU A 564 -13.99 40.45 -23.99
N THR A 565 -13.97 39.93 -25.22
CA THR A 565 -13.29 38.67 -25.55
C THR A 565 -12.27 38.87 -26.67
N TYR A 566 -11.22 38.05 -26.67
CA TYR A 566 -10.29 37.91 -27.78
C TYR A 566 -10.05 36.44 -28.11
N VAL A 567 -9.61 36.18 -29.34
CA VAL A 567 -9.24 34.83 -29.79
C VAL A 567 -7.75 34.63 -29.58
N ALA A 568 -7.35 33.48 -29.04
CA ALA A 568 -5.97 33.04 -28.99
C ALA A 568 -5.85 31.65 -29.60
N PHE A 569 -4.82 31.41 -30.40
CA PHE A 569 -4.58 30.09 -30.98
C PHE A 569 -3.11 29.70 -30.95
N SER A 570 -2.88 28.40 -31.07
CA SER A 570 -1.56 27.78 -31.22
C SER A 570 -1.55 26.78 -32.36
N LEU A 571 -0.45 26.77 -33.12
CA LEU A 571 -0.09 25.73 -34.07
C LEU A 571 0.97 24.85 -33.41
N THR A 572 0.57 23.65 -33.00
CA THR A 572 1.39 22.70 -32.25
C THR A 572 1.90 21.60 -33.18
N ASP A 573 3.20 21.31 -33.17
CA ASP A 573 3.76 20.13 -33.85
C ASP A 573 3.26 18.86 -33.15
N ILE A 574 2.49 18.04 -33.85
CA ILE A 574 1.88 16.82 -33.31
C ILE A 574 2.94 15.79 -32.90
N ASP A 575 4.01 15.65 -33.69
CA ASP A 575 4.98 14.59 -33.49
C ASP A 575 5.89 14.91 -32.28
N ARG A 576 6.09 16.20 -31.97
CA ARG A 576 6.98 16.67 -30.89
C ARG A 576 6.27 17.32 -29.70
N ASN A 577 4.99 17.63 -29.84
CA ASN A 577 4.16 18.35 -28.87
C ASN A 577 4.76 19.69 -28.43
N ILE A 578 5.27 20.47 -29.39
CA ILE A 578 5.83 21.81 -29.16
C ILE A 578 5.05 22.86 -29.93
N TRP A 579 4.92 24.06 -29.36
CA TRP A 579 4.31 25.20 -30.06
C TRP A 579 5.26 25.74 -31.13
N ILE A 580 4.80 25.78 -32.37
CA ILE A 580 5.56 26.29 -33.52
C ILE A 580 5.20 27.76 -33.79
N TYR A 581 3.92 28.11 -33.67
CA TYR A 581 3.44 29.47 -33.89
C TYR A 581 2.19 29.75 -33.05
N ASN A 582 2.20 30.86 -32.31
CA ASN A 582 1.10 31.29 -31.47
C ASN A 582 0.76 32.75 -31.80
N ASP A 583 -0.53 33.07 -31.88
CA ASP A 583 -0.98 34.46 -31.99
C ASP A 583 -2.32 34.64 -31.26
N ASN A 584 -2.69 35.89 -31.04
CA ASN A 584 -3.96 36.27 -30.43
C ASN A 584 -4.47 37.58 -31.02
N SER A 585 -5.71 37.91 -30.69
CA SER A 585 -6.38 39.13 -31.13
C SER A 585 -6.58 40.15 -30.00
N MET A 586 -5.67 40.24 -29.02
CA MET A 586 -5.81 41.20 -27.91
C MET A 586 -5.90 42.67 -28.37
N GLU A 587 -5.35 43.00 -29.54
CA GLU A 587 -5.48 44.31 -30.18
C GLU A 587 -6.90 44.60 -30.69
N TYR A 588 -7.74 43.56 -30.80
CA TYR A 588 -9.10 43.58 -31.33
C TYR A 588 -10.05 42.85 -30.36
N LEU A 589 -10.28 43.44 -29.20
CA LEU A 589 -11.28 42.94 -28.25
C LEU A 589 -12.68 43.09 -28.83
N SER A 590 -13.40 41.97 -28.98
CA SER A 590 -14.81 42.01 -29.35
C SER A 590 -15.65 42.27 -28.09
N SER A 591 -16.48 43.31 -28.13
CA SER A 591 -17.38 43.69 -27.02
C SER A 591 -18.82 43.24 -27.27
N GLY A 592 -19.60 43.08 -26.20
CA GLY A 592 -21.03 42.82 -26.28
C GLY A 592 -21.40 41.36 -26.51
N LYS A 593 -22.62 40.99 -26.09
CA LYS A 593 -23.25 39.69 -26.35
C LYS A 593 -23.44 39.42 -27.85
N GLY A 594 -23.53 38.13 -28.20
CA GLY A 594 -23.93 37.67 -29.53
C GLY A 594 -22.83 36.94 -30.30
N TYR A 595 -23.16 36.60 -31.54
CA TYR A 595 -22.29 35.88 -32.47
C TYR A 595 -21.08 36.73 -32.86
N LYS A 596 -19.89 36.13 -32.81
CA LYS A 596 -18.61 36.71 -33.22
C LYS A 596 -17.99 35.85 -34.30
N HIS A 597 -17.38 36.50 -35.28
CA HIS A 597 -16.66 35.82 -36.33
C HIS A 597 -15.33 36.51 -36.63
N ALA A 598 -14.26 35.72 -36.70
CA ALA A 598 -12.93 36.17 -37.01
C ALA A 598 -12.29 35.25 -38.05
N THR A 599 -11.51 35.82 -38.96
CA THR A 599 -10.66 35.07 -39.89
C THR A 599 -9.21 35.45 -39.63
N TYR A 600 -8.32 34.46 -39.71
CA TYR A 600 -6.88 34.66 -39.58
C TYR A 600 -6.15 34.01 -40.75
N SER A 601 -5.10 34.67 -41.22
CA SER A 601 -4.23 34.20 -42.32
C SER A 601 -2.77 34.45 -41.96
N CYS A 602 -1.92 33.43 -42.04
CA CYS A 602 -0.47 33.53 -41.77
C CYS A 602 0.36 32.65 -42.71
N LEU A 603 1.69 32.84 -42.67
CA LEU A 603 2.66 32.14 -43.50
C LEU A 603 3.66 31.37 -42.64
N LEU A 604 4.06 30.17 -43.06
CA LEU A 604 5.05 29.33 -42.35
C LEU A 604 6.28 29.07 -43.22
N ASN A 605 6.89 30.15 -43.74
CA ASN A 605 8.01 30.06 -44.68
C ASN A 605 9.28 29.42 -44.07
N ASN A 606 9.40 29.44 -42.73
CA ASN A 606 10.62 29.08 -42.00
C ASN A 606 10.51 27.73 -41.30
N VAL A 607 9.58 26.87 -41.73
CA VAL A 607 9.45 25.50 -41.20
C VAL A 607 9.72 24.46 -42.26
N ASN A 608 10.27 23.33 -41.84
CA ASN A 608 10.38 22.13 -42.67
C ASN A 608 9.07 21.32 -42.62
N ASN A 609 9.16 20.04 -42.96
CA ASN A 609 8.01 19.14 -42.92
C ASN A 609 7.48 19.01 -41.49
N LEU A 610 6.24 19.41 -41.27
CA LEU A 610 5.58 19.39 -39.97
C LEU A 610 4.11 18.97 -40.11
N LYS A 611 3.60 18.29 -39.08
CA LYS A 611 2.17 18.08 -38.87
C LYS A 611 1.72 18.99 -37.75
N LEU A 612 0.90 19.97 -38.08
CA LEU A 612 0.45 20.99 -37.14
C LEU A 612 -0.99 20.72 -36.73
N LYS A 613 -1.26 20.91 -35.44
CA LYS A 613 -2.59 20.93 -34.84
C LYS A 613 -2.96 22.37 -34.56
N LEU A 614 -4.10 22.84 -35.08
CA LEU A 614 -4.65 24.15 -34.76
C LEU A 614 -5.53 24.07 -33.52
N GLU A 615 -5.11 24.72 -32.44
CA GLU A 615 -5.83 24.79 -31.17
C GLU A 615 -6.28 26.23 -30.92
N VAL A 616 -7.58 26.44 -30.70
CA VAL A 616 -8.17 27.77 -30.51
C VAL A 616 -8.85 27.87 -29.16
N SER A 617 -8.63 29.00 -28.50
CA SER A 617 -9.30 29.39 -27.25
C SER A 617 -9.90 30.79 -27.37
N ILE A 618 -11.05 31.00 -26.74
CA ILE A 618 -11.61 32.32 -26.49
C ILE A 618 -11.23 32.72 -25.08
N ARG A 619 -10.75 33.95 -24.91
CA ARG A 619 -10.29 34.46 -23.62
C ARG A 619 -10.92 35.81 -23.31
N ASP A 620 -11.07 36.14 -22.03
CA ASP A 620 -11.47 37.48 -21.59
C ASP A 620 -10.29 38.47 -21.66
N LYS A 621 -10.56 39.75 -21.43
CA LYS A 621 -9.51 40.80 -21.40
C LYS A 621 -8.37 40.57 -20.38
N ASN A 622 -8.60 39.76 -19.34
CA ASN A 622 -7.60 39.43 -18.32
C ASN A 622 -6.80 38.16 -18.69
N GLY A 623 -7.11 37.53 -19.82
CA GLY A 623 -6.48 36.29 -20.28
C GLY A 623 -7.10 35.01 -19.71
N LYS A 624 -8.22 35.09 -18.99
CA LYS A 624 -8.98 33.93 -18.51
C LYS A 624 -9.60 33.20 -19.71
N MET A 625 -9.44 31.89 -19.80
CA MET A 625 -10.03 31.08 -20.86
C MET A 625 -11.53 30.90 -20.64
N LEU A 626 -12.34 31.22 -21.64
CA LEU A 626 -13.80 31.19 -21.62
C LEU A 626 -14.39 30.04 -22.44
N ALA A 627 -13.70 29.64 -23.51
CA ALA A 627 -14.03 28.48 -24.36
C ALA A 627 -12.76 27.95 -25.04
N PHE A 628 -12.78 26.67 -25.42
CA PHE A 628 -11.73 26.01 -26.18
C PHE A 628 -12.36 25.10 -27.24
N ALA A 629 -11.74 25.01 -28.43
CA ALA A 629 -12.28 24.24 -29.53
C ALA A 629 -12.06 22.73 -29.27
N ASN A 630 -13.13 21.92 -29.33
CA ASN A 630 -13.03 20.48 -29.11
C ASN A 630 -12.23 19.76 -30.22
N SER A 631 -11.75 18.55 -29.93
CA SER A 631 -10.98 17.69 -30.85
C SER A 631 -11.69 17.39 -32.17
N SER A 632 -13.03 17.26 -32.14
CA SER A 632 -13.86 17.11 -33.35
C SER A 632 -13.74 18.29 -34.33
N ASN A 633 -13.31 19.47 -33.84
CA ASN A 633 -13.11 20.70 -34.60
C ASN A 633 -11.61 21.05 -34.78
N THR A 634 -10.70 20.14 -34.41
CA THR A 634 -9.27 20.39 -34.51
C THR A 634 -8.78 20.09 -35.92
N ASN A 635 -8.37 21.14 -36.64
CA ASN A 635 -7.84 21.03 -37.99
C ASN A 635 -6.37 20.62 -37.96
N VAL A 636 -6.03 19.55 -38.68
CA VAL A 636 -4.64 19.12 -38.89
C VAL A 636 -4.13 19.70 -40.21
N ILE A 637 -2.94 20.30 -40.15
CA ILE A 637 -2.29 20.97 -41.29
C ILE A 637 -0.93 20.31 -41.52
N LEU A 638 -0.76 19.67 -42.66
CA LEU A 638 0.51 19.12 -43.11
C LEU A 638 1.25 20.16 -43.94
N VAL A 639 2.38 20.64 -43.42
CA VAL A 639 3.31 21.49 -44.17
C VAL A 639 4.36 20.60 -44.80
N SER A 640 4.49 20.65 -46.13
CA SER A 640 5.51 19.90 -46.88
C SER A 640 6.38 20.86 -47.68
N ARG A 641 7.67 20.91 -47.38
CA ARG A 641 8.63 21.79 -48.04
C ARG A 641 9.02 21.26 -49.41
N ASN A 642 8.77 22.05 -50.46
CA ASN A 642 9.04 21.73 -51.87
C ASN A 642 9.89 22.77 -52.61
N ASP A 643 10.32 23.85 -51.94
CA ASP A 643 11.13 24.94 -52.49
C ASP A 643 12.65 24.62 -52.48
N LEU A 644 13.07 23.56 -51.79
CA LEU A 644 14.44 23.07 -51.73
C LEU A 644 14.56 21.65 -52.29
N ALA A 645 15.70 21.36 -52.94
CA ALA A 645 16.00 20.04 -53.48
C ALA A 645 16.08 18.98 -52.37
N LEU A 646 15.68 17.73 -52.68
CA LEU A 646 15.61 16.65 -51.69
C LEU A 646 16.99 16.23 -51.15
N ASP A 647 18.05 16.46 -51.93
CA ASP A 647 19.45 16.14 -51.63
C ASP A 647 20.21 17.28 -50.93
N ASP A 648 19.67 18.50 -50.91
CA ASP A 648 20.24 19.64 -50.18
C ASP A 648 19.91 19.59 -48.68
N LYS A 649 20.59 18.67 -47.98
CA LYS A 649 20.45 18.50 -46.53
C LYS A 649 20.80 19.76 -45.75
N SER A 650 21.87 20.44 -46.14
CA SER A 650 22.34 21.67 -45.48
C SER A 650 21.36 22.83 -45.66
N GLY A 651 20.80 22.99 -46.86
CA GLY A 651 19.75 23.97 -47.14
C GLY A 651 18.49 23.69 -46.33
N ARG A 652 18.08 22.43 -46.22
CA ARG A 652 16.92 22.04 -45.39
C ARG A 652 17.16 22.30 -43.91
N ASP A 653 18.31 21.94 -43.37
CA ASP A 653 18.62 22.18 -41.96
C ASP A 653 18.67 23.68 -41.63
N SER A 654 19.26 24.49 -42.52
CA SER A 654 19.34 25.95 -42.35
C SER A 654 18.03 26.71 -42.61
N ALA A 655 17.05 26.07 -43.25
CA ALA A 655 15.76 26.69 -43.56
C ALA A 655 14.75 26.67 -42.40
N THR A 656 15.06 25.98 -41.29
CA THR A 656 14.23 26.03 -40.08
C THR A 656 14.64 27.20 -39.20
N GLY A 657 13.71 28.09 -38.86
CA GLY A 657 13.99 29.29 -38.07
C GLY A 657 12.85 29.69 -37.13
N LEU A 658 13.09 30.73 -36.33
CA LEU A 658 12.06 31.32 -35.48
C LEU A 658 11.00 32.02 -36.34
N ILE A 659 9.72 31.73 -36.07
CA ILE A 659 8.59 32.37 -36.73
C ILE A 659 8.10 33.51 -35.83
N GLN A 660 8.14 34.72 -36.35
CA GLN A 660 7.54 35.89 -35.70
C GLN A 660 6.14 36.13 -36.25
N ARG A 661 5.32 36.88 -35.50
CA ARG A 661 3.96 37.24 -35.89
C ARG A 661 3.95 37.84 -37.30
N ASN A 662 3.29 37.16 -38.22
CA ASN A 662 3.22 37.56 -39.63
C ASN A 662 1.81 37.44 -40.23
N GLY A 663 0.82 37.08 -39.42
CA GLY A 663 -0.55 36.94 -39.85
C GLY A 663 -1.42 38.16 -39.56
N THR A 664 -2.64 38.14 -40.10
CA THR A 664 -3.60 39.24 -39.96
C THR A 664 -4.97 38.74 -39.53
N TRP A 665 -5.57 39.45 -38.57
CA TRP A 665 -6.95 39.22 -38.14
C TRP A 665 -7.94 40.05 -38.97
N LYS A 666 -9.06 39.44 -39.35
CA LYS A 666 -10.22 40.12 -39.93
C LYS A 666 -11.47 39.75 -39.15
N PHE A 667 -12.06 40.73 -38.47
CA PHE A 667 -13.31 40.56 -37.74
C PHE A 667 -14.50 40.94 -38.63
N LYS A 668 -15.61 40.22 -38.53
CA LYS A 668 -16.88 40.51 -39.22
C LYS A 668 -18.02 40.72 -38.23
#